data_AF-A0A1J8PMZ3-F1
#
_entry.id   AF-A0A1J8PMZ3-F1
#
_cell.length_a   1.000
_cell.length_b   1.000
_cell.length_c   1.000
_cell.angle_alpha   90.00
_cell.angle_beta   90.00
_cell.angle_gamma   90.00
#
_symmetry.space_group_name_H-M   'P 1'
#
loop_
_entity.id
_entity.type
_entity.pdbx_description
1 polymer ?
#
loop_
_entity_poly.entity_id
_entity_poly.type
_entity_poly.pdbx_seq_one_letter_code
_entity_poly.pdbx_strand_id
1 'polypeptide(L)'
;VKVPRKEKRKKKRKQTQGELYSFHQSGTHIARRGLRIDLRDEAFHRALDPTWRTEMDRWRKKPGPTRQPAAAGSSRAPREEAQSERRIPFSRVDSQPGVTSSQDKRQSKPHSRPRPPLSRIDSRGQFDFDMPPDPLRDRTPPVRRKVYNDMHEFMHATDQRTLLTTVDLGIGFLPSGISFSPGTYIGRGFLHQLICLVTGQAQPVAPLACVVRGFDLGPDTSVHILTTKFAPLCDQLADDVLKSHEWTAAAAKDWDVMMRTVCQLVSWQSLSVDEQEFSSLELTVHETVGSLVARVLETDLHHFSLTVCWFAVELAARVMHAARTRRGSSENRELFKFALLLMRPLSDVDIRGTLSSFQELDGPLETTSIPVQALESWICLFHLLTSCTSETPGQPSSEPFWLLFKQLIQDEAPSFTTAVEASEYAWRNMFSFCALSQFSAHGLSTSLSRIEPSWETVLATLKLISLVADPQKDAVSHTVSLNKRDEYVSVVASRCFLLWKRWHWSLNDAMAVFNHLVEIFRSRKFASLRHEQPKFMQFMVQRDISLLSVQDKGDNVFEVLLKMIVQVAQVDGASDTEKKHRDIQVKKMLNMVVPVGSVSSTRATQPTGQESSMLYNRLNAMAVAIHLDPSISNTRHRVGQARRCVNFKEAHDYTRAVCIRGIEHICAVMRHHRVQLGEILSWLAEVTGILLGEYQEARMITSNDNNNIVKIKTAEMIKSLLMSAAHMIETASLDTKDKRHEYPDPAFLEGPWVKDIFNPNNPIAIEDDSSAACQEVVKAFLDARMKALPRPSAPPVSLTVDNQESQDEYDKFFIDLNDPIILAALGDEPAQASGMDWKGKEEAVYKVCLPLASQLFRVVCRYVVDSPTPSRVESRRETADRWIDCWVGVGNVLVQNGSSWKNYMHLGPESWERIPDPLWRRRVGLRFCLALLKLDSKAYSAYEDYFIEVLLVCTVPFKTTIEHEYASIVFTLDGLRHPLLRGVLVEPSAGSSTFEISLEEYSTVRQTLIESVFVNLAERLQDNTDPVNHKHLGFVISMLSAMRDNYESLLSEEERATYAEFCRKVFRTLLNSRALASQPRLSQLIQWGKTTMIREGDGDGDGDQSMES
;
A
#
# COMPACT_ATOMS: atom_id res chain seq x y z
N VAL A 1 26.62 -51.70 11.24
CA VAL A 1 26.24 -52.48 10.03
C VAL A 1 24.88 -51.93 9.56
N LYS A 2 24.81 -51.05 8.55
CA LYS A 2 24.85 -51.28 7.09
C LYS A 2 23.68 -52.11 6.51
N VAL A 3 22.70 -51.42 5.89
CA VAL A 3 22.23 -51.60 4.48
C VAL A 3 21.52 -52.94 4.09
N PRO A 4 20.49 -52.99 3.22
CA PRO A 4 19.46 -52.01 2.79
C PRO A 4 18.01 -52.61 2.70
N ARG A 5 17.05 -51.84 2.16
CA ARG A 5 16.17 -52.38 1.09
C ARG A 5 15.70 -51.30 0.10
N LYS A 6 15.41 -51.72 -1.13
CA LYS A 6 15.05 -50.86 -2.28
C LYS A 6 13.57 -51.05 -2.67
N GLU A 7 13.15 -50.25 -3.66
CA GLU A 7 12.00 -50.46 -4.56
C GLU A 7 10.58 -50.10 -4.09
N LYS A 8 10.06 -48.97 -4.59
CA LYS A 8 9.02 -48.95 -5.66
C LYS A 8 8.74 -47.54 -6.17
N ARG A 9 9.47 -47.08 -7.20
CA ARG A 9 9.17 -45.85 -7.99
C ARG A 9 9.41 -46.06 -9.50
N LYS A 10 8.55 -46.85 -10.15
CA LYS A 10 8.49 -47.00 -11.63
C LYS A 10 7.05 -47.24 -12.14
N LYS A 11 6.18 -46.23 -12.15
CA LYS A 11 4.95 -46.17 -13.00
C LYS A 11 4.26 -44.78 -12.99
N LYS A 12 4.80 -43.82 -13.74
CA LYS A 12 4.10 -42.67 -14.39
C LYS A 12 5.13 -41.75 -15.10
N ARG A 13 5.66 -42.21 -16.24
CA ARG A 13 6.52 -41.40 -17.14
C ARG A 13 6.41 -41.92 -18.57
N LYS A 14 5.23 -41.76 -19.19
CA LYS A 14 4.93 -42.07 -20.60
C LYS A 14 3.56 -41.53 -21.06
N GLN A 15 3.32 -40.21 -20.96
CA GLN A 15 2.21 -39.53 -21.66
C GLN A 15 2.44 -38.02 -21.82
N THR A 16 3.59 -37.64 -22.41
CA THR A 16 3.94 -36.24 -22.74
C THR A 16 4.69 -36.20 -24.07
N GLN A 17 4.00 -36.61 -25.13
CA GLN A 17 4.37 -36.47 -26.54
C GLN A 17 3.09 -36.78 -27.35
N GLY A 18 2.43 -35.80 -27.96
CA GLY A 18 2.58 -34.36 -27.80
C GLY A 18 1.67 -33.60 -28.76
N GLU A 19 1.43 -32.32 -28.48
CA GLU A 19 0.95 -31.37 -29.50
C GLU A 19 2.14 -30.50 -29.91
N LEU A 20 2.46 -30.50 -31.21
CA LEU A 20 3.53 -29.67 -31.76
C LEU A 20 3.04 -28.22 -31.88
N TYR A 21 3.18 -27.45 -30.80
CA TYR A 21 3.22 -25.99 -30.93
C TYR A 21 4.49 -25.61 -31.69
N SER A 22 4.35 -25.26 -32.97
CA SER A 22 5.41 -24.68 -33.79
C SER A 22 5.75 -23.27 -33.30
N PHE A 23 6.61 -23.20 -32.29
CA PHE A 23 7.19 -21.95 -31.81
C PHE A 23 7.92 -21.23 -32.96
N HIS A 24 7.33 -20.16 -33.48
CA HIS A 24 8.05 -19.19 -34.29
C HIS A 24 9.13 -18.54 -33.41
N GLN A 25 10.40 -18.86 -33.68
CA GLN A 25 11.57 -18.43 -32.89
C GLN A 25 11.98 -16.96 -33.19
N SER A 26 11.01 -16.04 -33.24
CA SER A 26 11.23 -14.64 -33.62
C SER A 26 10.20 -13.73 -32.97
N GLY A 27 10.67 -12.70 -32.27
CA GLY A 27 9.86 -11.68 -31.61
C GLY A 27 10.02 -11.64 -30.08
N THR A 28 9.85 -10.44 -29.51
CA THR A 28 9.86 -10.21 -28.07
C THR A 28 8.77 -11.06 -27.39
N HIS A 29 9.01 -11.55 -26.17
CA HIS A 29 8.06 -12.40 -25.46
C HIS A 29 8.23 -12.36 -23.93
N ILE A 30 7.13 -12.63 -23.22
CA ILE A 30 7.05 -12.63 -21.76
C ILE A 30 7.67 -13.92 -21.22
N ALA A 31 8.61 -13.82 -20.28
CA ALA A 31 9.23 -14.97 -19.61
C ALA A 31 8.99 -14.93 -18.10
N ARG A 32 9.05 -16.10 -17.43
CA ARG A 32 8.83 -16.26 -15.98
C ARG A 32 9.78 -15.47 -15.05
N ARG A 33 10.73 -14.72 -15.60
CA ARG A 33 11.72 -13.90 -14.87
C ARG A 33 11.89 -12.48 -15.42
N GLY A 34 11.12 -12.07 -16.43
CA GLY A 34 11.25 -10.76 -17.08
C GLY A 34 10.81 -10.76 -18.54
N LEU A 35 10.91 -9.61 -19.20
CA LEU A 35 10.58 -9.45 -20.62
C LEU A 35 11.80 -9.85 -21.47
N ARG A 36 11.64 -10.78 -22.42
CA ARG A 36 12.70 -11.20 -23.33
C ARG A 36 12.54 -10.49 -24.68
N ILE A 37 13.27 -9.39 -24.88
CA ILE A 37 13.18 -8.49 -26.03
C ILE A 37 14.01 -9.02 -27.20
N ASP A 38 13.39 -9.28 -28.35
CA ASP A 38 14.10 -9.57 -29.61
C ASP A 38 14.41 -8.26 -30.33
N LEU A 39 15.71 -8.00 -30.57
CA LEU A 39 16.19 -6.77 -31.23
C LEU A 39 15.77 -6.66 -32.71
N ARG A 40 15.14 -7.69 -33.27
CA ARG A 40 14.54 -7.70 -34.62
C ARG A 40 13.02 -7.52 -34.60
N ASP A 41 12.39 -7.36 -33.44
CA ASP A 41 10.95 -7.07 -33.31
C ASP A 41 10.66 -5.60 -33.70
N GLU A 42 10.71 -5.32 -35.02
CA GLU A 42 10.45 -3.99 -35.56
C GLU A 42 9.11 -3.40 -35.10
N ALA A 43 8.10 -4.24 -34.83
CA ALA A 43 6.79 -3.78 -34.40
C ALA A 43 6.83 -3.27 -32.95
N PHE A 44 7.59 -3.94 -32.08
CA PHE A 44 7.92 -3.44 -30.73
C PHE A 44 8.76 -2.16 -30.78
N HIS A 45 9.82 -2.11 -31.60
CA HIS A 45 10.66 -0.93 -31.70
C HIS A 45 9.91 0.30 -32.26
N ARG A 46 9.06 0.13 -33.29
CA ARG A 46 8.15 1.21 -33.77
C ARG A 46 7.14 1.69 -32.71
N ALA A 47 6.75 0.84 -31.76
CA ALA A 47 5.83 1.21 -30.68
C ALA A 47 6.52 1.98 -29.55
N LEU A 48 7.84 1.78 -29.36
CA LEU A 48 8.68 2.49 -28.39
C LEU A 48 9.40 3.71 -28.98
N ASP A 49 9.56 3.80 -30.29
CA ASP A 49 9.99 5.01 -30.99
C ASP A 49 9.44 4.98 -32.43
N PRO A 50 8.39 5.75 -32.76
CA PRO A 50 7.85 5.81 -34.13
C PRO A 50 8.82 6.40 -35.15
N THR A 51 9.84 7.11 -34.68
CA THR A 51 10.83 7.87 -35.44
C THR A 51 12.16 7.12 -35.62
N TRP A 52 12.33 5.92 -35.04
CA TRP A 52 13.63 5.24 -34.91
C TRP A 52 14.39 5.10 -36.22
N ARG A 53 13.73 4.69 -37.31
CA ARG A 53 14.36 4.62 -38.64
C ARG A 53 14.80 6.00 -39.13
N THR A 54 13.97 7.01 -38.93
CA THR A 54 14.23 8.40 -39.35
C THR A 54 15.36 9.05 -38.56
N GLU A 55 15.49 8.76 -37.26
CA GLU A 55 16.63 9.23 -36.45
C GLU A 55 17.89 8.39 -36.67
N MET A 56 17.81 7.07 -36.83
CA MET A 56 18.94 6.27 -37.31
C MET A 56 19.45 6.76 -38.67
N ASP A 57 18.56 7.09 -39.62
CA ASP A 57 18.93 7.67 -40.91
C ASP A 57 19.48 9.10 -40.79
N ARG A 58 19.12 9.83 -39.73
CA ARG A 58 19.66 11.15 -39.40
C ARG A 58 21.06 11.04 -38.81
N TRP A 59 21.29 10.07 -37.91
CA TRP A 59 22.59 9.81 -37.27
C TRP A 59 23.58 9.14 -38.23
N ARG A 60 23.09 8.28 -39.15
CA ARG A 60 23.90 7.68 -40.23
C ARG A 60 24.31 8.67 -41.32
N LYS A 61 23.64 9.83 -41.42
CA LYS A 61 24.03 10.93 -42.31
C LYS A 61 24.95 11.89 -41.55
N LYS A 62 26.25 11.88 -41.89
CA LYS A 62 27.21 12.87 -41.38
C LYS A 62 26.64 14.30 -41.55
N PRO A 63 26.79 15.19 -40.56
CA PRO A 63 26.43 16.60 -40.74
C PRO A 63 27.30 17.20 -41.84
N GLY A 64 26.66 17.89 -42.80
CA GLY A 64 27.38 18.70 -43.78
C GLY A 64 28.00 19.94 -43.13
N PRO A 65 29.10 20.48 -43.68
CA PRO A 65 29.76 21.66 -43.12
C PRO A 65 28.81 22.87 -43.14
N THR A 66 28.33 23.25 -41.97
CA THR A 66 27.39 24.36 -41.81
C THR A 66 28.17 25.66 -41.76
N ARG A 67 27.96 26.56 -42.73
CA ARG A 67 28.58 27.89 -42.77
C ARG A 67 28.22 28.68 -41.51
N GLN A 68 29.22 29.11 -40.75
CA GLN A 68 29.05 30.16 -39.74
C GLN A 68 28.87 31.52 -40.43
N PRO A 69 27.95 32.39 -39.94
CA PRO A 69 27.96 33.80 -40.31
C PRO A 69 29.12 34.51 -39.62
N ALA A 70 29.73 35.50 -40.30
CA ALA A 70 30.84 36.27 -39.73
C ALA A 70 30.34 37.25 -38.65
N ALA A 71 31.08 37.35 -37.55
CA ALA A 71 30.89 38.41 -36.56
C ALA A 71 31.58 39.70 -37.02
N ALA A 72 30.92 40.84 -36.82
CA ALA A 72 31.50 42.16 -36.97
C ALA A 72 31.21 42.97 -35.70
N GLY A 73 32.19 43.75 -35.23
CA GLY A 73 32.00 44.64 -34.09
C GLY A 73 33.02 45.77 -34.10
N SER A 74 32.57 46.97 -33.73
CA SER A 74 33.43 48.03 -33.20
C SER A 74 32.60 49.09 -32.47
N SER A 75 33.27 49.84 -31.59
CA SER A 75 32.74 50.80 -30.62
C SER A 75 32.14 52.09 -31.20
N ARG A 76 31.20 52.72 -30.46
CA ARG A 76 31.45 54.02 -29.80
C ARG A 76 30.37 54.43 -28.79
N ALA A 77 30.76 55.30 -27.87
CA ALA A 77 29.92 56.10 -26.95
C ALA A 77 30.10 57.61 -27.33
N PRO A 78 29.50 58.63 -26.65
CA PRO A 78 28.70 58.60 -25.41
C PRO A 78 27.46 59.55 -25.36
N ARG A 79 26.89 59.70 -24.15
CA ARG A 79 26.43 60.95 -23.48
C ARG A 79 24.92 61.31 -23.33
N GLU A 80 24.59 61.66 -22.07
CA GLU A 80 23.61 62.63 -21.51
C GLU A 80 22.06 62.55 -21.68
N GLU A 81 21.41 62.62 -20.51
CA GLU A 81 20.14 63.29 -20.10
C GLU A 81 18.86 63.30 -20.96
N ALA A 82 17.73 62.86 -20.35
CA ALA A 82 16.53 63.70 -20.13
C ALA A 82 15.48 63.01 -19.20
N GLN A 83 14.60 63.80 -18.57
CA GLN A 83 13.63 63.40 -17.53
C GLN A 83 12.20 63.17 -18.08
N SER A 84 11.28 62.77 -17.17
CA SER A 84 9.81 62.99 -17.23
C SER A 84 9.02 62.11 -18.23
N GLU A 85 7.73 61.79 -18.03
CA GLU A 85 6.81 61.68 -16.87
C GLU A 85 5.45 61.17 -17.46
N ARG A 86 4.45 60.85 -16.62
CA ARG A 86 2.99 60.73 -16.96
C ARG A 86 2.56 59.51 -17.78
N ARG A 87 1.30 59.04 -17.67
CA ARG A 87 0.35 58.90 -16.54
C ARG A 87 -0.83 58.06 -17.07
N ILE A 88 -1.34 57.13 -16.28
CA ILE A 88 -2.58 56.38 -16.60
C ILE A 88 -3.79 57.10 -15.93
N PRO A 89 -4.96 57.14 -16.60
CA PRO A 89 -6.21 56.72 -15.95
C PRO A 89 -6.99 55.72 -16.84
N PHE A 90 -7.63 54.63 -16.37
CA PHE A 90 -8.53 54.31 -15.23
C PHE A 90 -10.04 54.38 -15.55
N SER A 91 -10.83 53.57 -14.81
CA SER A 91 -12.26 53.19 -15.00
C SER A 91 -12.51 52.23 -16.19
N ARG A 92 -13.23 51.08 -16.10
CA ARG A 92 -14.04 50.37 -15.08
C ARG A 92 -15.47 50.88 -14.81
N VAL A 93 -16.48 50.12 -15.26
CA VAL A 93 -17.67 49.57 -14.53
C VAL A 93 -18.64 48.89 -15.53
N ASP A 94 -19.50 48.00 -15.02
CA ASP A 94 -20.30 46.99 -15.74
C ASP A 94 -21.60 47.47 -16.42
N SER A 95 -22.11 46.70 -17.40
CA SER A 95 -23.55 46.34 -17.50
C SER A 95 -23.87 45.32 -18.63
N GLN A 96 -24.88 44.49 -18.40
CA GLN A 96 -25.69 43.72 -19.39
C GLN A 96 -27.09 44.37 -19.50
N PRO A 97 -28.08 43.92 -20.34
CA PRO A 97 -28.13 42.79 -21.28
C PRO A 97 -28.65 43.15 -22.70
N GLY A 98 -28.85 42.16 -23.59
CA GLY A 98 -29.60 42.34 -24.85
C GLY A 98 -29.75 41.04 -25.69
N VAL A 99 -30.90 40.85 -26.34
CA VAL A 99 -31.26 39.65 -27.15
C VAL A 99 -31.77 40.05 -28.53
N THR A 100 -31.32 39.36 -29.59
CA THR A 100 -32.01 39.25 -30.90
C THR A 100 -31.61 37.95 -31.64
N SER A 101 -32.30 37.63 -32.74
CA SER A 101 -32.38 36.29 -33.37
C SER A 101 -32.14 36.30 -34.90
N SER A 102 -32.48 35.20 -35.60
CA SER A 102 -32.50 34.98 -37.08
C SER A 102 -31.16 34.46 -37.66
N GLN A 103 -31.10 33.32 -38.38
CA GLN A 103 -31.61 32.97 -39.74
C GLN A 103 -30.87 33.70 -40.89
N ASP A 104 -30.53 33.10 -42.05
CA ASP A 104 -30.82 31.74 -42.58
C ASP A 104 -29.67 31.19 -43.47
N LYS A 105 -29.83 29.99 -44.06
CA LYS A 105 -28.85 29.28 -44.91
C LYS A 105 -28.58 29.94 -46.27
N ARG A 106 -27.45 29.58 -46.91
CA ARG A 106 -27.45 29.05 -48.29
C ARG A 106 -26.19 28.24 -48.65
N GLN A 107 -26.27 27.51 -49.77
CA GLN A 107 -25.32 26.49 -50.23
C GLN A 107 -24.42 27.01 -51.36
N SER A 108 -23.24 26.38 -51.58
CA SER A 108 -22.79 26.02 -52.94
C SER A 108 -21.65 24.97 -52.96
N LYS A 109 -21.44 24.38 -54.14
CA LYS A 109 -20.53 23.30 -54.59
C LYS A 109 -20.59 23.35 -56.15
N PRO A 110 -19.85 22.55 -56.96
CA PRO A 110 -18.60 21.77 -56.75
C PRO A 110 -17.57 21.85 -57.93
N HIS A 111 -16.45 21.08 -57.83
CA HIS A 111 -15.57 20.58 -58.94
C HIS A 111 -14.76 21.63 -59.75
N SER A 112 -13.73 21.30 -60.56
CA SER A 112 -13.18 20.02 -61.09
C SER A 112 -11.61 19.99 -61.19
N ARG A 113 -11.03 18.97 -61.85
CA ARG A 113 -9.57 18.65 -62.05
C ARG A 113 -9.14 18.91 -63.52
N PRO A 114 -7.82 19.12 -63.88
CA PRO A 114 -6.88 18.00 -64.18
C PRO A 114 -5.33 18.26 -64.01
N ARG A 115 -4.51 17.29 -64.48
CA ARG A 115 -3.02 17.20 -64.67
C ARG A 115 -2.71 17.08 -66.20
N PRO A 116 -1.47 16.90 -66.78
CA PRO A 116 -0.10 16.59 -66.27
C PRO A 116 0.93 17.69 -66.77
N PRO A 117 2.15 17.52 -67.37
CA PRO A 117 3.10 16.41 -67.68
C PRO A 117 4.55 16.59 -67.13
N LEU A 118 5.61 16.57 -67.98
CA LEU A 118 7.07 16.56 -67.67
C LEU A 118 7.93 17.26 -68.76
N SER A 119 9.19 17.60 -68.45
CA SER A 119 10.34 17.58 -69.41
C SER A 119 11.73 17.58 -68.71
N ARG A 120 12.81 17.35 -69.48
CA ARG A 120 14.25 17.33 -69.08
C ARG A 120 14.98 18.59 -69.58
N ILE A 121 16.21 18.86 -69.10
CA ILE A 121 17.47 18.92 -69.90
C ILE A 121 18.70 19.29 -69.03
N ASP A 122 19.89 18.84 -69.45
CA ASP A 122 21.21 19.03 -68.83
C ASP A 122 21.84 20.42 -69.09
N SER A 123 22.89 20.79 -68.32
CA SER A 123 24.08 21.48 -68.84
C SER A 123 25.25 21.52 -67.84
N ARG A 124 26.48 21.70 -68.37
CA ARG A 124 27.76 21.73 -67.62
C ARG A 124 28.15 23.14 -67.18
N GLY A 125 29.03 23.22 -66.19
CA GLY A 125 29.84 24.41 -65.88
C GLY A 125 31.04 24.02 -65.01
N GLN A 126 32.25 24.08 -65.56
CA GLN A 126 33.51 23.74 -64.88
C GLN A 126 34.44 24.94 -64.95
N PHE A 127 34.99 25.36 -63.82
CA PHE A 127 36.12 26.30 -63.74
C PHE A 127 36.95 25.99 -62.49
N ASP A 128 38.20 25.60 -62.72
CA ASP A 128 39.21 25.41 -61.70
C ASP A 128 39.96 26.73 -61.43
N PHE A 129 40.47 26.92 -60.21
CA PHE A 129 41.49 27.93 -59.91
C PHE A 129 42.29 27.50 -58.67
N ASP A 130 43.57 27.21 -58.86
CA ASP A 130 44.48 26.80 -57.79
C ASP A 130 44.96 27.98 -56.94
N MET A 131 45.05 27.76 -55.62
CA MET A 131 45.91 28.51 -54.69
C MET A 131 46.34 27.59 -53.53
N PRO A 132 47.47 27.89 -52.84
CA PRO A 132 48.26 26.87 -52.16
C PRO A 132 47.73 26.43 -50.78
N PRO A 133 48.12 25.23 -50.30
CA PRO A 133 47.69 24.69 -49.01
C PRO A 133 48.37 25.36 -47.80
N ASP A 134 47.59 25.55 -46.75
CA ASP A 134 48.01 26.08 -45.43
C ASP A 134 48.26 24.89 -44.46
N PRO A 135 49.49 24.68 -43.94
CA PRO A 135 49.96 23.36 -43.51
C PRO A 135 49.51 22.88 -42.11
N LEU A 136 48.49 23.48 -41.49
CA LEU A 136 48.09 23.19 -40.10
C LEU A 136 46.61 22.80 -39.91
N ARG A 137 45.92 22.28 -40.95
CA ARG A 137 44.48 21.99 -40.83
C ARG A 137 43.95 20.69 -41.44
N ASP A 138 44.72 19.59 -41.39
CA ASP A 138 44.10 18.26 -41.50
C ASP A 138 44.79 17.17 -40.66
N ARG A 139 44.21 16.89 -39.49
CA ARG A 139 44.26 15.61 -38.77
C ARG A 139 42.93 15.38 -38.07
N THR A 140 41.90 15.07 -38.85
CA THR A 140 40.77 14.32 -38.27
C THR A 140 41.25 12.90 -37.93
N PRO A 141 40.94 12.35 -36.74
CA PRO A 141 41.36 10.99 -36.39
C PRO A 141 40.69 9.98 -37.34
N PRO A 142 41.38 8.89 -37.73
CA PRO A 142 40.86 7.94 -38.70
C PRO A 142 39.57 7.30 -38.22
N VAL A 143 38.52 7.33 -39.06
CA VAL A 143 37.22 6.75 -38.73
C VAL A 143 37.37 5.23 -38.56
N ARG A 144 37.32 4.75 -37.30
CA ARG A 144 37.36 3.33 -36.92
C ARG A 144 36.24 2.55 -37.64
N ARG A 145 36.59 1.93 -38.78
CA ARG A 145 35.76 1.01 -39.57
C ARG A 145 36.63 -0.04 -40.28
N LYS A 146 37.18 -1.00 -39.52
CA LYS A 146 37.59 -2.30 -40.11
C LYS A 146 37.84 -3.49 -39.18
N VAL A 147 38.01 -3.31 -37.86
CA VAL A 147 38.40 -4.41 -36.93
C VAL A 147 37.35 -4.66 -35.81
N TYR A 148 36.30 -3.85 -35.73
CA TYR A 148 35.24 -3.95 -34.70
C TYR A 148 34.26 -5.15 -34.86
N ASN A 149 34.57 -6.11 -35.74
CA ASN A 149 33.75 -7.33 -35.86
C ASN A 149 34.24 -8.42 -34.90
N ASP A 150 35.49 -8.86 -35.05
CA ASP A 150 35.95 -10.17 -34.59
C ASP A 150 36.02 -10.30 -33.05
N MET A 151 36.40 -9.24 -32.33
CA MET A 151 36.41 -9.26 -30.86
C MET A 151 35.01 -8.99 -30.25
N HIS A 152 34.12 -8.30 -30.98
CA HIS A 152 32.69 -8.27 -30.63
C HIS A 152 32.06 -9.65 -30.85
N GLU A 153 32.38 -10.35 -31.95
CA GLU A 153 31.84 -11.68 -32.29
C GLU A 153 32.02 -12.69 -31.15
N PHE A 154 33.14 -12.64 -30.41
CA PHE A 154 33.39 -13.58 -29.31
C PHE A 154 32.50 -13.38 -28.09
N MET A 155 32.10 -12.14 -27.77
CA MET A 155 31.04 -11.85 -26.78
C MET A 155 29.62 -12.06 -27.34
N HIS A 156 29.49 -12.30 -28.63
CA HIS A 156 28.23 -12.35 -29.38
C HIS A 156 27.83 -13.76 -29.84
N ALA A 157 28.65 -14.78 -29.56
CA ALA A 157 28.49 -16.15 -30.05
C ALA A 157 27.38 -16.97 -29.37
N THR A 158 26.78 -16.52 -28.26
CA THR A 158 25.72 -17.27 -27.55
C THR A 158 24.52 -16.40 -27.14
N ASP A 159 23.32 -16.82 -27.58
CA ASP A 159 21.97 -16.28 -27.26
C ASP A 159 21.68 -14.78 -27.57
N GLN A 160 22.57 -14.11 -28.32
CA GLN A 160 22.55 -12.70 -28.76
C GLN A 160 21.27 -12.19 -29.45
N ARG A 161 20.29 -13.05 -29.79
CA ARG A 161 19.04 -12.61 -30.44
C ARG A 161 18.08 -11.89 -29.51
N THR A 162 18.32 -11.90 -28.20
CA THR A 162 17.36 -11.36 -27.23
C THR A 162 18.00 -10.78 -25.96
N LEU A 163 17.60 -9.57 -25.56
CA LEU A 163 17.86 -9.01 -24.24
C LEU A 163 16.87 -9.59 -23.20
N LEU A 164 17.35 -10.00 -22.02
CA LEU A 164 16.48 -10.33 -20.89
C LEU A 164 16.38 -9.11 -19.96
N THR A 165 15.24 -8.45 -20.02
CA THR A 165 14.91 -7.24 -19.28
C THR A 165 14.26 -7.60 -17.94
N THR A 166 15.02 -7.47 -16.85
CA THR A 166 14.50 -7.58 -15.47
C THR A 166 14.52 -6.23 -14.76
N VAL A 167 13.76 -6.10 -13.68
CA VAL A 167 13.67 -4.83 -12.91
C VAL A 167 15.00 -4.47 -12.26
N ASP A 168 15.69 -5.46 -11.69
CA ASP A 168 16.99 -5.31 -11.01
C ASP A 168 18.21 -5.46 -11.93
N LEU A 169 18.00 -5.84 -13.20
CA LEU A 169 19.03 -6.33 -14.14
C LEU A 169 19.91 -7.48 -13.59
N GLY A 170 19.52 -8.13 -12.50
CA GLY A 170 20.34 -9.08 -11.74
C GLY A 170 21.49 -8.44 -10.96
N ILE A 171 21.52 -7.12 -10.79
CA ILE A 171 22.58 -6.41 -10.05
C ILE A 171 22.26 -6.43 -8.55
N GLY A 172 23.25 -6.85 -7.75
CA GLY A 172 23.11 -7.09 -6.30
C GLY A 172 23.45 -5.87 -5.43
N PHE A 173 23.09 -5.95 -4.15
CA PHE A 173 23.95 -5.35 -3.12
C PHE A 173 25.18 -6.25 -3.02
N LEU A 174 26.37 -5.67 -2.84
CA LEU A 174 27.57 -6.46 -2.58
C LEU A 174 27.61 -6.87 -1.10
N PRO A 175 28.14 -8.04 -0.76
CA PRO A 175 28.57 -8.35 0.60
C PRO A 175 29.47 -7.23 1.16
N SER A 176 29.31 -6.88 2.43
CA SER A 176 30.20 -5.94 3.12
C SER A 176 31.49 -6.64 3.54
N GLY A 177 32.64 -5.96 3.43
CA GLY A 177 33.96 -6.52 3.76
C GLY A 177 34.75 -7.10 2.58
N ILE A 178 34.25 -7.01 1.34
CA ILE A 178 35.07 -7.25 0.15
C ILE A 178 36.15 -6.17 0.10
N SER A 179 37.39 -6.58 -0.16
CA SER A 179 38.57 -5.70 -0.15
C SER A 179 39.34 -5.82 -1.46
N PHE A 180 39.91 -4.71 -1.94
CA PHE A 180 40.97 -4.76 -2.97
C PHE A 180 42.30 -5.20 -2.33
N SER A 181 43.10 -5.99 -3.06
CA SER A 181 44.37 -6.49 -2.52
C SER A 181 45.42 -5.39 -2.40
N PRO A 182 46.42 -5.52 -1.50
CA PRO A 182 47.53 -4.56 -1.40
C PRO A 182 48.37 -4.37 -2.68
N GLY A 183 48.12 -5.18 -3.73
CA GLY A 183 48.72 -4.99 -5.04
C GLY A 183 48.08 -3.87 -5.87
N THR A 184 46.83 -3.50 -5.64
CA THR A 184 46.05 -2.59 -6.51
C THR A 184 46.23 -1.10 -6.17
N TYR A 185 45.74 -0.17 -7.00
CA TYR A 185 45.89 1.26 -6.73
C TYR A 185 45.13 1.69 -5.46
N ILE A 186 43.89 1.21 -5.29
CA ILE A 186 43.07 1.50 -4.12
C ILE A 186 43.59 0.74 -2.89
N GLY A 187 43.99 -0.52 -3.04
CA GLY A 187 44.53 -1.32 -1.92
C GLY A 187 45.85 -0.81 -1.35
N ARG A 188 46.66 -0.09 -2.14
CA ARG A 188 47.83 0.69 -1.67
C ARG A 188 47.45 2.02 -0.98
N GLY A 189 46.16 2.35 -0.88
CA GLY A 189 45.66 3.61 -0.31
C GLY A 189 45.86 4.85 -1.19
N PHE A 190 46.28 4.69 -2.44
CA PHE A 190 46.68 5.80 -3.31
C PHE A 190 45.49 6.70 -3.71
N LEU A 191 44.29 6.13 -3.81
CA LEU A 191 43.04 6.88 -4.05
C LEU A 191 42.70 7.80 -2.87
N HIS A 192 42.69 7.27 -1.64
CA HIS A 192 42.52 8.08 -0.43
C HIS A 192 43.55 9.21 -0.33
N GLN A 193 44.83 8.93 -0.61
CA GLN A 193 45.88 9.96 -0.64
C GLN A 193 45.61 11.06 -1.68
N LEU A 194 45.09 10.71 -2.85
CA LEU A 194 44.71 11.69 -3.88
C LEU A 194 43.49 12.53 -3.46
N ILE A 195 42.49 11.92 -2.82
CA ILE A 195 41.28 12.59 -2.33
C ILE A 195 41.61 13.61 -1.23
N CYS A 196 42.38 13.21 -0.20
CA CYS A 196 42.82 14.12 0.85
C CYS A 196 43.69 15.27 0.31
N LEU A 197 44.43 15.05 -0.77
CA LEU A 197 45.15 16.13 -1.46
C LEU A 197 44.19 17.08 -2.17
N VAL A 198 43.32 16.61 -3.09
CA VAL A 198 42.49 17.51 -3.90
C VAL A 198 41.48 18.32 -3.07
N THR A 199 41.04 17.76 -1.94
CA THR A 199 40.16 18.41 -0.93
C THR A 199 40.92 19.32 0.05
N GLY A 200 42.26 19.40 -0.01
CA GLY A 200 43.07 20.24 0.87
C GLY A 200 43.25 19.72 2.31
N GLN A 201 42.81 18.50 2.60
CA GLN A 201 42.96 17.85 3.92
C GLN A 201 44.39 17.38 4.20
N ALA A 202 45.21 17.17 3.15
CA ALA A 202 46.60 16.73 3.26
C ALA A 202 47.52 17.51 2.32
N GLN A 203 48.75 17.74 2.77
CA GLN A 203 49.81 18.35 1.96
C GLN A 203 50.38 17.35 0.93
N PRO A 204 50.94 17.82 -0.20
CA PRO A 204 51.74 16.99 -1.10
C PRO A 204 52.84 16.22 -0.37
N VAL A 205 52.93 14.92 -0.63
CA VAL A 205 53.99 14.06 -0.11
C VAL A 205 55.16 14.06 -1.08
N ALA A 206 56.36 14.30 -0.55
CA ALA A 206 57.60 14.28 -1.33
C ALA A 206 57.78 12.94 -2.08
N PRO A 207 58.15 12.96 -3.38
CA PRO A 207 58.36 11.75 -4.14
C PRO A 207 59.60 10.99 -3.64
N LEU A 208 59.56 9.66 -3.72
CA LEU A 208 60.75 8.83 -3.55
C LEU A 208 61.66 8.97 -4.78
N ALA A 209 62.98 9.00 -4.54
CA ALA A 209 63.97 8.96 -5.61
C ALA A 209 63.85 7.64 -6.38
N CYS A 210 63.78 7.74 -7.71
CA CYS A 210 63.42 6.66 -8.62
C CYS A 210 64.31 6.74 -9.86
N VAL A 211 65.09 5.68 -10.10
CA VAL A 211 65.94 5.53 -11.28
C VAL A 211 65.43 4.34 -12.09
N VAL A 212 64.60 4.61 -13.10
CA VAL A 212 63.96 3.58 -13.95
C VAL A 212 64.15 3.95 -15.42
N ARG A 213 64.62 2.98 -16.22
CA ARG A 213 64.74 3.08 -17.69
C ARG A 213 65.57 4.28 -18.21
N GLY A 214 66.43 4.85 -17.38
CA GLY A 214 67.26 6.02 -17.70
C GLY A 214 66.70 7.35 -17.19
N PHE A 215 65.46 7.36 -16.68
CA PHE A 215 64.91 8.50 -15.95
C PHE A 215 65.28 8.40 -14.47
N ASP A 216 66.18 9.29 -14.05
CA ASP A 216 66.39 9.66 -12.65
C ASP A 216 65.44 10.81 -12.29
N LEU A 217 64.54 10.59 -11.33
CA LEU A 217 63.59 11.57 -10.79
C LEU A 217 63.49 11.42 -9.27
N GLY A 218 63.42 12.54 -8.55
CA GLY A 218 63.36 12.56 -7.08
C GLY A 218 62.93 13.93 -6.54
N PRO A 219 62.94 14.14 -5.21
CA PRO A 219 62.43 15.36 -4.60
C PRO A 219 63.19 16.62 -5.04
N ASP A 220 64.49 16.49 -5.33
CA ASP A 220 65.38 17.56 -5.80
C ASP A 220 65.28 17.84 -7.31
N THR A 221 64.38 17.16 -8.04
CA THR A 221 64.19 17.37 -9.49
C THR A 221 63.42 18.65 -9.77
N SER A 222 64.11 19.69 -10.24
CA SER A 222 63.51 20.98 -10.61
C SER A 222 62.50 20.85 -11.76
N VAL A 223 61.57 21.80 -11.84
CA VAL A 223 60.53 21.82 -12.89
C VAL A 223 61.12 21.87 -14.30
N HIS A 224 62.25 22.54 -14.52
CA HIS A 224 62.93 22.52 -15.83
C HIS A 224 63.45 21.13 -16.21
N ILE A 225 63.97 20.35 -15.25
CA ILE A 225 64.41 18.97 -15.49
C ILE A 225 63.19 18.04 -15.69
N LEU A 226 62.09 18.31 -14.98
CA LEU A 226 60.83 17.59 -15.16
C LEU A 226 60.24 17.82 -16.56
N THR A 227 60.00 19.07 -16.97
CA THR A 227 59.37 19.37 -18.27
C THR A 227 60.20 18.88 -19.45
N THR A 228 61.52 18.99 -19.38
CA THR A 228 62.43 18.46 -20.43
C THR A 228 62.47 16.93 -20.50
N LYS A 229 62.33 16.22 -19.36
CA LYS A 229 62.23 14.75 -19.33
C LYS A 229 60.83 14.21 -19.63
N PHE A 230 59.77 15.00 -19.41
CA PHE A 230 58.39 14.47 -19.38
C PHE A 230 57.87 14.06 -20.76
N ALA A 231 58.15 14.81 -21.83
CA ALA A 231 57.78 14.40 -23.19
C ALA A 231 58.47 13.07 -23.61
N PRO A 232 59.81 12.92 -23.50
CA PRO A 232 60.48 11.62 -23.71
C PRO A 232 59.94 10.47 -22.86
N LEU A 233 59.56 10.73 -21.60
CA LEU A 233 58.97 9.72 -20.70
C LEU A 233 57.62 9.26 -21.23
N CYS A 234 56.73 10.19 -21.60
CA CYS A 234 55.44 9.90 -22.21
C CYS A 234 55.56 9.17 -23.56
N ASP A 235 56.51 9.57 -24.41
CA ASP A 235 56.72 8.90 -25.70
C ASP A 235 57.31 7.49 -25.53
N GLN A 236 58.22 7.26 -24.59
CA GLN A 236 58.73 5.91 -24.28
C GLN A 236 57.66 5.03 -23.61
N LEU A 237 56.82 5.59 -22.75
CA LEU A 237 55.68 4.91 -22.15
C LEU A 237 54.69 4.46 -23.22
N ALA A 238 54.30 5.36 -24.14
CA ALA A 238 53.45 5.04 -25.28
C ALA A 238 54.09 3.98 -26.18
N ASP A 239 55.37 4.11 -26.51
CA ASP A 239 56.11 3.13 -27.30
C ASP A 239 56.11 1.73 -26.67
N ASP A 240 56.28 1.61 -25.35
CA ASP A 240 56.21 0.33 -24.63
C ASP A 240 54.80 -0.28 -24.68
N VAL A 241 53.74 0.53 -24.51
CA VAL A 241 52.35 0.04 -24.63
C VAL A 241 52.08 -0.49 -26.04
N LEU A 242 52.52 0.26 -27.07
CA LEU A 242 52.31 -0.09 -28.48
C LEU A 242 53.12 -1.32 -28.93
N LYS A 243 54.27 -1.61 -28.30
CA LYS A 243 55.19 -2.69 -28.70
C LYS A 243 54.97 -4.01 -27.97
N SER A 244 54.36 -4.01 -26.80
CA SER A 244 54.32 -5.17 -25.91
C SER A 244 52.92 -5.80 -25.80
N HIS A 245 52.72 -6.92 -26.49
CA HIS A 245 51.57 -7.82 -26.27
C HIS A 245 51.73 -8.69 -25.01
N GLU A 246 52.95 -8.89 -24.52
CA GLU A 246 53.25 -9.65 -23.30
C GLU A 246 54.07 -8.79 -22.31
N TRP A 247 53.36 -8.10 -21.42
CA TRP A 247 53.97 -7.29 -20.36
C TRP A 247 54.53 -8.18 -19.25
N THR A 248 55.81 -8.03 -18.91
CA THR A 248 56.38 -8.68 -17.72
C THR A 248 55.96 -7.94 -16.45
N ALA A 249 55.70 -8.70 -15.36
CA ALA A 249 55.29 -8.11 -14.08
C ALA A 249 56.33 -7.14 -13.49
N ALA A 250 57.61 -7.31 -13.82
CA ALA A 250 58.66 -6.35 -13.49
C ALA A 250 58.51 -5.04 -14.27
N ALA A 251 58.37 -5.10 -15.60
CA ALA A 251 58.20 -3.91 -16.43
C ALA A 251 56.94 -3.10 -16.10
N ALA A 252 55.84 -3.78 -15.72
CA ALA A 252 54.63 -3.13 -15.23
C ALA A 252 54.89 -2.41 -13.90
N LYS A 253 55.55 -3.07 -12.93
CA LYS A 253 55.89 -2.50 -11.62
C LYS A 253 56.85 -1.31 -11.71
N ASP A 254 57.84 -1.36 -12.60
CA ASP A 254 58.77 -0.27 -12.86
C ASP A 254 58.03 0.99 -13.34
N TRP A 255 57.08 0.82 -14.27
CA TRP A 255 56.26 1.91 -14.76
C TRP A 255 55.21 2.38 -13.75
N ASP A 256 54.59 1.50 -12.95
CA ASP A 256 53.74 1.87 -11.79
C ASP A 256 54.46 2.85 -10.86
N VAL A 257 55.70 2.53 -10.50
CA VAL A 257 56.53 3.35 -9.60
C VAL A 257 56.90 4.67 -10.28
N MET A 258 57.34 4.64 -11.54
CA MET A 258 57.67 5.84 -12.31
C MET A 258 56.47 6.80 -12.45
N MET A 259 55.30 6.27 -12.84
CA MET A 259 54.05 7.04 -12.91
C MET A 259 53.70 7.65 -11.54
N ARG A 260 53.79 6.89 -10.45
CA ARG A 260 53.50 7.42 -9.10
C ARG A 260 54.50 8.48 -8.65
N THR A 261 55.79 8.32 -8.94
CA THR A 261 56.83 9.33 -8.68
C THR A 261 56.54 10.61 -9.44
N VAL A 262 56.15 10.55 -10.72
CA VAL A 262 55.77 11.74 -11.50
C VAL A 262 54.50 12.41 -10.92
N CYS A 263 53.47 11.64 -10.59
CA CYS A 263 52.27 12.16 -9.91
C CYS A 263 52.62 12.94 -8.62
N GLN A 264 53.47 12.36 -7.77
CA GLN A 264 53.91 13.00 -6.53
C GLN A 264 54.78 14.24 -6.80
N LEU A 265 55.73 14.16 -7.74
CA LEU A 265 56.64 15.24 -8.09
C LEU A 265 55.91 16.47 -8.65
N VAL A 266 54.88 16.29 -9.49
CA VAL A 266 54.03 17.39 -9.99
C VAL A 266 53.37 18.14 -8.82
N SER A 267 52.76 17.43 -7.87
CA SER A 267 52.15 18.06 -6.68
C SER A 267 53.18 18.68 -5.72
N TRP A 268 54.36 18.07 -5.58
CA TRP A 268 55.43 18.54 -4.71
C TRP A 268 56.04 19.85 -5.23
N GLN A 269 56.48 19.87 -6.50
CA GLN A 269 57.07 21.05 -7.12
C GLN A 269 56.08 22.22 -7.24
N SER A 270 54.78 21.95 -7.38
CA SER A 270 53.73 22.99 -7.41
C SER A 270 53.68 23.86 -6.15
N LEU A 271 54.25 23.43 -5.01
CA LEU A 271 54.35 24.22 -3.80
C LEU A 271 55.43 25.31 -3.87
N SER A 272 56.51 25.07 -4.61
CA SER A 272 57.77 25.83 -4.49
C SER A 272 58.14 26.70 -5.69
N VAL A 273 57.56 26.44 -6.87
CA VAL A 273 57.91 27.17 -8.11
C VAL A 273 57.13 28.46 -8.31
N ASP A 274 57.65 29.35 -9.17
CA ASP A 274 56.93 30.57 -9.56
C ASP A 274 55.75 30.27 -10.51
N GLU A 275 54.94 31.30 -10.80
CA GLU A 275 53.71 31.12 -11.58
C GLU A 275 53.94 30.95 -13.09
N GLN A 276 55.08 31.42 -13.61
CA GLN A 276 55.48 31.22 -15.00
C GLN A 276 56.06 29.82 -15.21
N GLU A 277 56.86 29.32 -14.25
CA GLU A 277 57.30 27.93 -14.20
C GLU A 277 56.10 26.96 -14.06
N PHE A 278 55.15 27.26 -13.15
CA PHE A 278 53.94 26.46 -13.01
C PHE A 278 53.08 26.46 -14.28
N SER A 279 52.90 27.61 -14.93
CA SER A 279 52.18 27.72 -16.21
C SER A 279 52.86 26.89 -17.32
N SER A 280 54.20 26.86 -17.35
CA SER A 280 54.96 26.04 -18.30
C SER A 280 54.82 24.55 -18.01
N LEU A 281 54.78 24.14 -16.74
CA LEU A 281 54.56 22.76 -16.32
C LEU A 281 53.14 22.30 -16.68
N GLU A 282 52.14 23.10 -16.36
CA GLU A 282 50.72 22.86 -16.66
C GLU A 282 50.49 22.65 -18.17
N LEU A 283 51.01 23.53 -19.02
CA LEU A 283 50.90 23.40 -20.48
C LEU A 283 51.60 22.14 -20.98
N THR A 284 52.86 21.91 -20.55
CA THR A 284 53.64 20.73 -20.93
C THR A 284 52.90 19.44 -20.55
N VAL A 285 52.30 19.39 -19.36
CA VAL A 285 51.53 18.24 -18.90
C VAL A 285 50.29 18.02 -19.77
N HIS A 286 49.45 19.03 -19.97
CA HIS A 286 48.20 18.87 -20.73
C HIS A 286 48.43 18.46 -22.20
N GLU A 287 49.46 18.99 -22.85
CA GLU A 287 49.79 18.64 -24.24
C GLU A 287 50.37 17.22 -24.37
N THR A 288 51.38 16.88 -23.56
CA THR A 288 52.07 15.58 -23.66
C THR A 288 51.21 14.42 -23.17
N VAL A 289 50.43 14.59 -22.09
CA VAL A 289 49.44 13.60 -21.63
C VAL A 289 48.30 13.47 -22.64
N GLY A 290 47.91 14.57 -23.29
CA GLY A 290 46.97 14.56 -24.41
C GLY A 290 47.44 13.67 -25.57
N SER A 291 48.71 13.79 -25.96
CA SER A 291 49.35 12.94 -26.98
C SER A 291 49.42 11.48 -26.53
N LEU A 292 49.90 11.22 -25.31
CA LEU A 292 50.02 9.88 -24.71
C LEU A 292 48.69 9.12 -24.72
N VAL A 293 47.61 9.72 -24.21
CA VAL A 293 46.29 9.08 -24.16
C VAL A 293 45.73 8.85 -25.57
N ALA A 294 45.95 9.78 -26.51
CA ALA A 294 45.56 9.56 -27.90
C ALA A 294 46.28 8.36 -28.52
N ARG A 295 47.61 8.26 -28.37
CA ARG A 295 48.43 7.15 -28.87
C ARG A 295 48.01 5.80 -28.25
N VAL A 296 47.74 5.75 -26.95
CA VAL A 296 47.36 4.51 -26.24
C VAL A 296 45.95 4.04 -26.60
N LEU A 297 45.01 4.95 -26.85
CA LEU A 297 43.63 4.62 -27.24
C LEU A 297 43.48 4.28 -28.74
N GLU A 298 44.49 4.48 -29.57
CA GLU A 298 44.49 4.01 -30.97
C GLU A 298 44.61 2.47 -31.07
N THR A 299 45.32 1.84 -30.13
CA THR A 299 45.49 0.38 -29.99
C THR A 299 44.31 -0.34 -29.33
N ASP A 300 44.41 -1.67 -29.26
CA ASP A 300 43.49 -2.55 -28.55
C ASP A 300 43.57 -2.39 -27.02
N LEU A 301 42.50 -2.82 -26.33
CA LEU A 301 42.37 -2.67 -24.88
C LEU A 301 43.16 -3.74 -24.13
N HIS A 302 44.16 -3.29 -23.38
CA HIS A 302 44.98 -4.10 -22.49
C HIS A 302 44.95 -3.51 -21.07
N HIS A 303 45.27 -4.33 -20.06
CA HIS A 303 45.31 -3.89 -18.65
C HIS A 303 46.13 -2.60 -18.49
N PHE A 304 47.34 -2.57 -19.05
CA PHE A 304 48.23 -1.42 -18.88
C PHE A 304 47.70 -0.14 -19.57
N SER A 305 46.89 -0.26 -20.63
CA SER A 305 46.24 0.89 -21.29
C SER A 305 45.30 1.65 -20.34
N LEU A 306 44.57 0.93 -19.48
CA LEU A 306 43.73 1.53 -18.44
C LEU A 306 44.56 2.22 -17.36
N THR A 307 45.71 1.64 -16.96
CA THR A 307 46.64 2.29 -16.01
C THR A 307 47.14 3.62 -16.54
N VAL A 308 47.53 3.71 -17.81
CA VAL A 308 48.01 4.96 -18.43
C VAL A 308 46.88 6.00 -18.56
N CYS A 309 45.66 5.57 -18.86
CA CYS A 309 44.51 6.47 -18.88
C CYS A 309 44.13 6.98 -17.48
N TRP A 310 44.30 6.16 -16.42
CA TRP A 310 44.14 6.62 -15.03
C TRP A 310 45.28 7.55 -14.58
N PHE A 311 46.53 7.29 -14.97
CA PHE A 311 47.68 8.18 -14.75
C PHE A 311 47.44 9.59 -15.31
N ALA A 312 46.85 9.68 -16.52
CA ALA A 312 46.43 10.94 -17.12
C ALA A 312 45.39 11.70 -16.27
N VAL A 313 44.39 10.98 -15.74
CA VAL A 313 43.36 11.54 -14.84
C VAL A 313 43.97 11.99 -13.50
N GLU A 314 44.89 11.22 -12.92
CA GLU A 314 45.59 11.61 -11.70
C GLU A 314 46.45 12.88 -11.90
N LEU A 315 47.22 12.98 -12.99
CA LEU A 315 47.99 14.19 -13.29
C LEU A 315 47.08 15.41 -13.48
N ALA A 316 46.01 15.27 -14.26
CA ALA A 316 45.05 16.36 -14.49
C ALA A 316 44.39 16.83 -13.18
N ALA A 317 44.02 15.93 -12.28
CA ALA A 317 43.46 16.30 -10.97
C ALA A 317 44.49 17.03 -10.07
N ARG A 318 45.75 16.61 -10.10
CA ARG A 318 46.84 17.22 -9.33
C ARG A 318 47.21 18.61 -9.85
N VAL A 319 47.30 18.78 -11.17
CA VAL A 319 47.52 20.09 -11.81
C VAL A 319 46.33 21.01 -11.57
N MET A 320 45.09 20.51 -11.69
CA MET A 320 43.87 21.27 -11.38
C MET A 320 43.86 21.75 -9.91
N HIS A 321 44.22 20.90 -8.94
CA HIS A 321 44.33 21.31 -7.54
C HIS A 321 45.43 22.37 -7.31
N ALA A 322 46.59 22.23 -7.94
CA ALA A 322 47.66 23.22 -7.89
C ALA A 322 47.22 24.57 -8.52
N ALA A 323 46.55 24.55 -9.67
CA ALA A 323 46.00 25.76 -10.30
C ALA A 323 44.89 26.40 -9.45
N ARG A 324 44.06 25.58 -8.78
CA ARG A 324 43.01 26.04 -7.85
C ARG A 324 43.58 26.73 -6.62
N THR A 325 44.60 26.15 -5.99
CA THR A 325 45.27 26.73 -4.80
C THR A 325 46.10 27.97 -5.11
N ARG A 326 46.72 28.05 -6.30
CA ARG A 326 47.59 29.16 -6.70
C ARG A 326 46.84 30.34 -7.34
N ARG A 327 45.87 30.08 -8.23
CA ARG A 327 45.13 31.11 -8.99
C ARG A 327 43.71 31.36 -8.50
N GLY A 328 43.17 30.52 -7.61
CA GLY A 328 41.74 30.48 -7.32
C GLY A 328 40.88 29.96 -8.48
N SER A 329 41.48 29.33 -9.50
CA SER A 329 40.77 28.87 -10.70
C SER A 329 39.92 27.63 -10.44
N SER A 330 38.70 27.61 -10.97
CA SER A 330 37.78 26.47 -10.94
C SER A 330 37.69 25.72 -12.28
N GLU A 331 38.68 25.88 -13.17
CA GLU A 331 38.69 25.26 -14.50
C GLU A 331 39.01 23.75 -14.45
N ASN A 332 37.99 22.94 -14.16
CA ASN A 332 38.08 21.47 -14.14
C ASN A 332 38.14 20.83 -15.56
N ARG A 333 38.35 21.62 -16.62
CA ARG A 333 38.13 21.23 -18.04
C ARG A 333 38.97 20.05 -18.49
N GLU A 334 40.27 20.06 -18.22
CA GLU A 334 41.19 19.02 -18.67
C GLU A 334 40.99 17.72 -17.86
N LEU A 335 40.72 17.80 -16.56
CA LEU A 335 40.30 16.65 -15.76
C LEU A 335 39.05 15.99 -16.34
N PHE A 336 38.02 16.76 -16.69
CA PHE A 336 36.78 16.26 -17.28
C PHE A 336 37.00 15.61 -18.67
N LYS A 337 37.88 16.19 -19.49
CA LYS A 337 38.33 15.63 -20.78
C LYS A 337 39.03 14.27 -20.59
N PHE A 338 40.01 14.17 -19.69
CA PHE A 338 40.71 12.90 -19.46
C PHE A 338 39.82 11.86 -18.77
N ALA A 339 38.94 12.27 -17.86
CA ALA A 339 37.94 11.39 -17.26
C ALA A 339 37.01 10.79 -18.33
N LEU A 340 36.48 11.60 -19.27
CA LEU A 340 35.65 11.11 -20.37
C LEU A 340 36.42 10.18 -21.33
N LEU A 341 37.71 10.46 -21.58
CA LEU A 341 38.57 9.58 -22.38
C LEU A 341 38.85 8.23 -21.71
N LEU A 342 38.88 8.17 -20.37
CA LEU A 342 38.95 6.91 -19.61
C LEU A 342 37.56 6.22 -19.48
N MET A 343 36.47 6.98 -19.35
CA MET A 343 35.12 6.41 -19.21
C MET A 343 34.67 5.60 -20.44
N ARG A 344 35.13 5.96 -21.65
CA ARG A 344 34.83 5.23 -22.90
C ARG A 344 35.37 3.78 -22.91
N PRO A 345 36.69 3.51 -22.80
CA PRO A 345 37.20 2.14 -22.74
C PRO A 345 36.72 1.34 -21.51
N LEU A 346 36.30 2.03 -20.44
CA LEU A 346 35.67 1.39 -19.28
C LEU A 346 34.18 1.03 -19.50
N SER A 347 33.56 1.53 -20.57
CA SER A 347 32.15 1.31 -20.93
C SER A 347 31.94 0.03 -21.76
N ASP A 348 32.94 -0.31 -22.58
CA ASP A 348 33.04 -1.54 -23.37
C ASP A 348 33.16 -2.82 -22.51
N VAL A 349 33.56 -2.69 -21.23
CA VAL A 349 33.80 -3.82 -20.31
C VAL A 349 32.51 -4.29 -19.63
N ASP A 350 32.25 -5.60 -19.59
CA ASP A 350 31.08 -6.13 -18.87
C ASP A 350 31.26 -6.11 -17.33
N ILE A 351 30.91 -4.97 -16.76
CA ILE A 351 30.78 -4.76 -15.31
C ILE A 351 29.81 -5.79 -14.70
N ARG A 352 28.76 -6.22 -15.41
CA ARG A 352 27.69 -7.06 -14.84
C ARG A 352 28.15 -8.49 -14.57
N GLY A 353 28.83 -9.12 -15.52
CA GLY A 353 29.47 -10.42 -15.31
C GLY A 353 30.43 -10.38 -14.12
N THR A 354 31.30 -9.37 -14.09
CA THR A 354 32.29 -9.15 -13.02
C THR A 354 31.64 -8.98 -11.63
N LEU A 355 30.62 -8.12 -11.50
CA LEU A 355 29.87 -7.94 -10.24
C LEU A 355 29.09 -9.19 -9.81
N SER A 356 28.73 -10.08 -10.75
CA SER A 356 28.06 -11.34 -10.39
C SER A 356 29.03 -12.33 -9.73
N SER A 357 30.29 -12.38 -10.18
CA SER A 357 31.35 -13.21 -9.56
C SER A 357 31.68 -12.80 -8.12
N PHE A 358 31.46 -11.53 -7.74
CA PHE A 358 31.70 -11.03 -6.39
C PHE A 358 30.68 -11.52 -5.34
N GLN A 359 29.61 -12.21 -5.75
CA GLN A 359 28.64 -12.81 -4.83
C GLN A 359 29.08 -14.19 -4.30
N GLU A 360 30.12 -14.78 -4.89
CA GLU A 360 30.61 -16.15 -4.60
C GLU A 360 32.12 -16.16 -4.23
N LEU A 361 32.71 -15.01 -3.90
CA LEU A 361 34.16 -14.83 -3.84
C LEU A 361 34.75 -14.87 -2.41
N ASP A 362 35.51 -15.93 -2.10
CA ASP A 362 36.31 -16.05 -0.87
C ASP A 362 37.73 -15.47 -1.06
N GLY A 363 37.87 -14.13 -1.11
CA GLY A 363 39.20 -13.49 -1.15
C GLY A 363 39.22 -11.99 -1.49
N PRO A 364 40.39 -11.35 -1.40
CA PRO A 364 40.59 -9.97 -1.87
C PRO A 364 40.67 -9.89 -3.39
N LEU A 365 40.27 -8.75 -3.96
CA LEU A 365 40.25 -8.50 -5.41
C LEU A 365 41.65 -8.19 -5.94
N GLU A 366 42.11 -8.96 -6.93
CA GLU A 366 43.36 -8.70 -7.65
C GLU A 366 43.12 -8.12 -9.05
N THR A 367 43.91 -7.10 -9.42
CA THR A 367 43.84 -6.42 -10.73
C THR A 367 44.44 -7.22 -11.90
N THR A 368 44.85 -8.47 -11.69
CA THR A 368 45.42 -9.35 -12.74
C THR A 368 44.48 -9.63 -13.92
N SER A 369 43.20 -9.23 -13.82
CA SER A 369 42.23 -9.24 -14.92
C SER A 369 41.73 -7.83 -15.25
N ILE A 370 41.61 -7.53 -16.56
CA ILE A 370 41.08 -6.26 -17.09
C ILE A 370 39.74 -5.86 -16.44
N PRO A 371 38.76 -6.76 -16.20
CA PRO A 371 37.50 -6.36 -15.61
C PRO A 371 37.63 -5.85 -14.17
N VAL A 372 38.43 -6.48 -13.31
CA VAL A 372 38.64 -6.00 -11.92
C VAL A 372 39.32 -4.63 -11.91
N GLN A 373 40.29 -4.41 -12.81
CA GLN A 373 40.95 -3.12 -12.97
C GLN A 373 40.00 -2.04 -13.53
N ALA A 374 39.07 -2.41 -14.40
CA ALA A 374 38.03 -1.51 -14.88
C ALA A 374 37.09 -1.09 -13.73
N LEU A 375 36.74 -2.02 -12.82
CA LEU A 375 35.97 -1.69 -11.61
C LEU A 375 36.76 -0.79 -10.65
N GLU A 376 38.05 -1.05 -10.44
CA GLU A 376 38.94 -0.16 -9.67
C GLU A 376 38.94 1.25 -10.29
N SER A 377 39.06 1.35 -11.61
CA SER A 377 39.07 2.63 -12.34
C SER A 377 37.73 3.37 -12.24
N TRP A 378 36.59 2.67 -12.29
CA TRP A 378 35.26 3.24 -12.05
C TRP A 378 35.10 3.80 -10.61
N ILE A 379 35.57 3.05 -9.61
CA ILE A 379 35.55 3.48 -8.19
C ILE A 379 36.45 4.70 -7.99
N CYS A 380 37.66 4.67 -8.56
CA CYS A 380 38.61 5.79 -8.58
C CYS A 380 38.01 7.05 -9.21
N LEU A 381 37.37 6.94 -10.38
CA LEU A 381 36.69 8.05 -11.05
C LEU A 381 35.53 8.62 -10.23
N PHE A 382 34.69 7.76 -9.64
CA PHE A 382 33.58 8.19 -8.78
C PHE A 382 34.07 9.05 -7.62
N HIS A 383 34.91 8.50 -6.73
CA HIS A 383 35.36 9.23 -5.54
C HIS A 383 36.15 10.50 -5.90
N LEU A 384 36.96 10.47 -6.96
CA LEU A 384 37.71 11.65 -7.40
C LEU A 384 36.80 12.76 -7.93
N LEU A 385 35.84 12.46 -8.79
CA LEU A 385 34.99 13.48 -9.41
C LEU A 385 34.02 14.13 -8.42
N THR A 386 33.46 13.37 -7.48
CA THR A 386 32.66 13.92 -6.37
C THR A 386 33.54 14.81 -5.47
N SER A 387 34.78 14.41 -5.17
CA SER A 387 35.74 15.19 -4.37
C SER A 387 36.29 16.45 -5.05
N CYS A 388 36.10 16.61 -6.36
CA CYS A 388 36.60 17.74 -7.15
C CYS A 388 35.58 18.86 -7.37
N THR A 389 34.35 18.69 -6.87
CA THR A 389 33.32 19.75 -6.85
C THR A 389 33.79 20.99 -6.07
N SER A 390 33.10 22.11 -6.28
CA SER A 390 33.32 23.35 -5.52
C SER A 390 32.02 23.67 -4.79
N GLU A 391 32.03 23.70 -3.47
CA GLU A 391 30.89 24.09 -2.66
C GLU A 391 30.63 25.61 -2.79
N THR A 392 30.03 26.04 -3.90
CA THR A 392 29.43 27.38 -4.01
C THR A 392 28.05 27.36 -3.37
N PRO A 393 27.85 27.92 -2.16
CA PRO A 393 26.60 27.78 -1.43
C PRO A 393 25.44 28.44 -2.19
N GLY A 394 24.40 27.66 -2.51
CA GLY A 394 23.15 28.15 -3.07
C GLY A 394 22.85 27.77 -4.53
N GLN A 395 23.71 26.99 -5.20
CA GLN A 395 23.36 26.34 -6.48
C GLN A 395 23.31 24.81 -6.33
N PRO A 396 22.33 24.12 -6.96
CA PRO A 396 22.34 22.67 -7.06
C PRO A 396 23.47 22.24 -8.00
N SER A 397 24.58 21.80 -7.42
CA SER A 397 25.72 21.25 -8.15
C SER A 397 25.32 19.95 -8.87
N SER A 398 25.23 19.98 -10.20
CA SER A 398 25.11 18.75 -10.98
C SER A 398 26.42 17.95 -10.86
N GLU A 399 26.39 16.80 -10.18
CA GLU A 399 27.57 15.95 -9.98
C GLU A 399 28.36 15.73 -11.29
N PRO A 400 29.67 16.03 -11.33
CA PRO A 400 30.48 15.91 -12.55
C PRO A 400 30.50 14.49 -13.12
N PHE A 401 30.49 13.45 -12.28
CA PHE A 401 30.42 12.06 -12.72
C PHE A 401 29.18 11.80 -13.58
N TRP A 402 28.00 12.21 -13.10
CA TRP A 402 26.74 12.02 -13.81
C TRP A 402 26.62 12.90 -15.06
N LEU A 403 27.21 14.11 -15.05
CA LEU A 403 27.29 14.96 -16.23
C LEU A 403 28.12 14.30 -17.35
N LEU A 404 29.30 13.77 -17.00
CA LEU A 404 30.16 13.07 -17.96
C LEU A 404 29.56 11.75 -18.44
N PHE A 405 28.86 11.01 -17.57
CA PHE A 405 28.15 9.79 -17.97
C PHE A 405 26.95 10.08 -18.90
N LYS A 406 26.24 11.18 -18.66
CA LYS A 406 25.17 11.68 -19.55
C LYS A 406 25.73 12.10 -20.92
N GLN A 407 26.93 12.69 -20.97
CA GLN A 407 27.64 12.93 -22.22
C GLN A 407 28.10 11.63 -22.89
N LEU A 408 28.62 10.66 -22.14
CA LEU A 408 29.04 9.36 -22.64
C LEU A 408 27.91 8.64 -23.37
N ILE A 409 26.72 8.55 -22.74
CA ILE A 409 25.51 7.98 -23.38
C ILE A 409 25.16 8.72 -24.68
N GLN A 410 25.33 10.05 -24.74
CA GLN A 410 25.02 10.85 -25.94
C GLN A 410 26.05 10.66 -27.07
N ASP A 411 27.34 10.56 -26.73
CA ASP A 411 28.43 10.26 -27.67
C ASP A 411 28.32 8.82 -28.22
N GLU A 412 27.95 7.86 -27.37
CA GLU A 412 27.80 6.44 -27.71
C GLU A 412 26.45 6.12 -28.38
N ALA A 413 25.41 6.96 -28.23
CA ALA A 413 24.07 6.72 -28.77
C ALA A 413 24.04 6.24 -30.25
N PRO A 414 24.85 6.79 -31.18
CA PRO A 414 24.89 6.37 -32.58
C PRO A 414 25.47 4.97 -32.86
N SER A 415 26.06 4.31 -31.86
CA SER A 415 26.59 2.94 -31.97
C SER A 415 25.51 1.86 -31.83
N PHE A 416 24.49 2.11 -30.98
CA PHE A 416 23.47 1.13 -30.66
C PHE A 416 22.54 0.85 -31.85
N THR A 417 22.00 -0.37 -31.89
CA THR A 417 21.08 -0.82 -32.93
C THR A 417 19.66 -0.27 -32.73
N THR A 418 19.26 0.01 -31.48
CA THR A 418 17.93 0.54 -31.13
C THR A 418 18.00 1.44 -29.90
N ALA A 419 17.03 2.37 -29.78
CA ALA A 419 16.92 3.23 -28.59
C ALA A 419 16.64 2.46 -27.29
N VAL A 420 16.07 1.25 -27.39
CA VAL A 420 15.84 0.35 -26.24
C VAL A 420 17.16 -0.21 -25.72
N GLU A 421 18.10 -0.53 -26.62
CA GLU A 421 19.44 -0.99 -26.27
C GLU A 421 20.23 0.10 -25.53
N ALA A 422 20.19 1.35 -26.01
CA ALA A 422 20.77 2.51 -25.34
C ALA A 422 20.14 2.77 -23.94
N SER A 423 18.82 2.61 -23.81
CA SER A 423 18.11 2.69 -22.52
C SER A 423 18.55 1.59 -21.55
N GLU A 424 18.57 0.31 -21.97
CA GLU A 424 18.99 -0.80 -21.10
C GLU A 424 20.46 -0.70 -20.71
N TYR A 425 21.32 -0.22 -21.61
CA TYR A 425 22.72 0.07 -21.35
C TYR A 425 22.89 1.14 -20.25
N ALA A 426 22.18 2.26 -20.35
CA ALA A 426 22.18 3.30 -19.33
C ALA A 426 21.64 2.80 -17.98
N TRP A 427 20.54 2.02 -17.97
CA TRP A 427 20.01 1.39 -16.75
C TRP A 427 20.97 0.40 -16.11
N ARG A 428 21.67 -0.41 -16.92
CA ARG A 428 22.70 -1.36 -16.45
C ARG A 428 23.83 -0.62 -15.74
N ASN A 429 24.36 0.40 -16.38
CA ASN A 429 25.48 1.19 -15.85
C ASN A 429 25.06 1.99 -14.60
N MET A 430 23.88 2.62 -14.58
CA MET A 430 23.37 3.31 -13.37
C MET A 430 23.32 2.38 -12.14
N PHE A 431 22.76 1.18 -12.26
CA PHE A 431 22.74 0.22 -11.13
C PHE A 431 24.13 -0.33 -10.80
N SER A 432 25.00 -0.55 -11.80
CA SER A 432 26.39 -0.95 -11.57
C SER A 432 27.16 0.10 -10.77
N PHE A 433 26.98 1.40 -11.05
CA PHE A 433 27.64 2.47 -10.30
C PHE A 433 27.10 2.57 -8.86
N CYS A 434 25.80 2.35 -8.65
CA CYS A 434 25.23 2.25 -7.31
C CYS A 434 25.88 1.09 -6.51
N ALA A 435 26.09 -0.07 -7.15
CA ALA A 435 26.81 -1.20 -6.55
C ALA A 435 28.28 -0.86 -6.25
N LEU A 436 29.00 -0.26 -7.19
CA LEU A 436 30.42 0.08 -7.03
C LEU A 436 30.68 1.17 -5.97
N SER A 437 29.75 2.12 -5.79
CA SER A 437 29.87 3.17 -4.76
C SER A 437 29.85 2.63 -3.31
N GLN A 438 29.52 1.34 -3.14
CA GLN A 438 29.64 0.64 -1.86
C GLN A 438 31.08 0.47 -1.40
N PHE A 439 32.06 0.54 -2.31
CA PHE A 439 33.47 0.61 -1.96
C PHE A 439 33.85 2.00 -1.45
N SER A 440 34.56 2.05 -0.33
CA SER A 440 35.19 3.28 0.19
C SER A 440 36.44 3.68 -0.61
N ALA A 441 37.01 4.85 -0.34
CA ALA A 441 38.30 5.30 -0.88
C ALA A 441 39.50 4.40 -0.48
N HIS A 442 39.31 3.46 0.46
CA HIS A 442 40.27 2.42 0.85
C HIS A 442 39.95 1.05 0.21
N GLY A 443 38.93 0.96 -0.66
CA GLY A 443 38.59 -0.28 -1.36
C GLY A 443 37.88 -1.32 -0.51
N LEU A 444 37.22 -0.92 0.58
CA LEU A 444 36.39 -1.79 1.42
C LEU A 444 34.91 -1.59 1.09
N SER A 445 34.19 -2.68 0.77
CA SER A 445 32.75 -2.63 0.52
C SER A 445 31.93 -2.49 1.82
N THR A 446 30.85 -1.73 1.74
CA THR A 446 29.93 -1.46 2.87
C THR A 446 28.47 -1.53 2.43
N SER A 447 27.55 -1.73 3.38
CA SER A 447 26.11 -1.81 3.16
C SER A 447 25.44 -0.53 2.61
N LEU A 448 26.17 0.59 2.49
CA LEU A 448 25.67 1.87 2.00
C LEU A 448 26.23 2.21 0.61
N SER A 449 25.33 2.57 -0.30
CA SER A 449 25.64 3.28 -1.56
C SER A 449 26.11 4.70 -1.23
N ARG A 450 27.12 5.22 -1.95
CA ARG A 450 27.68 6.57 -1.74
C ARG A 450 27.44 7.55 -2.89
N ILE A 451 27.06 7.05 -4.07
CA ILE A 451 26.83 7.91 -5.24
C ILE A 451 25.56 8.75 -5.06
N GLU A 452 25.60 10.04 -5.41
CA GLU A 452 24.45 10.93 -5.21
C GLU A 452 23.34 10.68 -6.25
N PRO A 453 22.07 11.04 -5.95
CA PRO A 453 20.95 10.76 -6.85
C PRO A 453 20.88 11.69 -8.07
N SER A 454 21.28 11.20 -9.25
CA SER A 454 21.03 11.94 -10.51
C SER A 454 19.72 11.55 -11.18
N TRP A 455 18.63 12.15 -10.70
CA TRP A 455 17.32 12.06 -11.36
C TRP A 455 17.31 12.73 -12.75
N GLU A 456 18.26 13.62 -13.04
CA GLU A 456 18.50 14.11 -14.41
C GLU A 456 19.00 13.02 -15.36
N THR A 457 19.92 12.16 -14.92
CA THR A 457 20.42 11.04 -15.73
C THR A 457 19.32 9.99 -15.93
N VAL A 458 18.51 9.74 -14.90
CA VAL A 458 17.30 8.91 -15.03
C VAL A 458 16.34 9.53 -16.05
N LEU A 459 16.05 10.83 -15.97
CA LEU A 459 15.16 11.50 -16.94
C LEU A 459 15.72 11.51 -18.36
N ALA A 460 17.03 11.65 -18.55
CA ALA A 460 17.68 11.53 -19.85
C ALA A 460 17.51 10.11 -20.42
N THR A 461 17.71 9.09 -19.58
CA THR A 461 17.50 7.67 -19.94
C THR A 461 16.05 7.38 -20.32
N LEU A 462 15.09 7.85 -19.53
CA LEU A 462 13.66 7.72 -19.82
C LEU A 462 13.28 8.36 -21.16
N LYS A 463 13.90 9.50 -21.51
CA LYS A 463 13.65 10.23 -22.76
C LYS A 463 14.30 9.63 -24.00
N LEU A 464 15.12 8.58 -23.88
CA LEU A 464 15.58 7.81 -25.03
C LEU A 464 14.42 7.03 -25.70
N ILE A 465 13.29 6.85 -25.01
CA ILE A 465 12.19 5.97 -25.43
C ILE A 465 10.80 6.60 -25.23
N SER A 466 9.90 6.41 -26.20
CA SER A 466 8.51 6.89 -26.17
C SER A 466 7.60 5.99 -25.31
N LEU A 467 7.66 6.18 -23.99
CA LEU A 467 6.78 5.52 -23.02
C LEU A 467 5.32 6.04 -23.05
N VAL A 468 5.14 7.27 -23.55
CA VAL A 468 3.85 7.96 -23.70
C VAL A 468 3.05 7.34 -24.85
N ALA A 469 1.78 7.01 -24.60
CA ALA A 469 0.89 6.48 -25.65
C ALA A 469 0.39 7.62 -26.54
N ASP A 470 0.36 7.40 -27.86
CA ASP A 470 -0.14 8.35 -28.86
C ASP A 470 -1.38 7.73 -29.53
N PRO A 471 -2.60 8.28 -29.32
CA PRO A 471 -3.83 7.68 -29.85
C PRO A 471 -3.87 7.51 -31.37
N GLN A 472 -3.13 8.30 -32.14
CA GLN A 472 -3.10 8.19 -33.61
C GLN A 472 -2.12 7.11 -34.08
N LYS A 473 -0.96 6.98 -33.41
CA LYS A 473 0.06 5.97 -33.74
C LYS A 473 -0.24 4.60 -33.13
N ASP A 474 -0.78 4.55 -31.91
CA ASP A 474 -1.23 3.33 -31.24
C ASP A 474 -2.34 2.64 -32.06
N ALA A 475 -3.21 3.39 -32.74
CA ALA A 475 -4.31 2.84 -33.55
C ALA A 475 -3.83 2.07 -34.80
N VAL A 476 -2.61 2.32 -35.27
CA VAL A 476 -1.98 1.62 -36.42
C VAL A 476 -1.02 0.51 -35.97
N SER A 477 -0.74 0.42 -34.67
CA SER A 477 0.26 -0.48 -34.09
C SER A 477 -0.37 -1.78 -33.58
N HIS A 478 0.31 -2.91 -33.74
CA HIS A 478 -0.20 -4.21 -33.27
C HIS A 478 -0.35 -4.25 -31.74
N THR A 479 -1.50 -4.75 -31.25
CA THR A 479 -1.82 -4.86 -29.82
C THR A 479 -0.73 -5.57 -29.02
N VAL A 480 -0.10 -6.61 -29.58
CA VAL A 480 1.01 -7.34 -28.95
C VAL A 480 2.21 -6.43 -28.68
N SER A 481 2.60 -5.57 -29.64
CA SER A 481 3.70 -4.62 -29.49
C SER A 481 3.38 -3.52 -28.46
N LEU A 482 2.12 -3.09 -28.39
CA LEU A 482 1.66 -2.10 -27.42
C LEU A 482 1.59 -2.70 -26.00
N ASN A 483 1.22 -3.97 -25.85
CA ASN A 483 1.28 -4.68 -24.57
C ASN A 483 2.72 -4.84 -24.08
N LYS A 484 3.66 -5.18 -24.97
CA LYS A 484 5.11 -5.24 -24.66
C LYS A 484 5.68 -3.88 -24.23
N ARG A 485 5.28 -2.78 -24.89
CA ARG A 485 5.63 -1.41 -24.47
C ARG A 485 5.14 -1.13 -23.06
N ASP A 486 3.88 -1.44 -22.79
CA ASP A 486 3.26 -1.25 -21.48
C ASP A 486 3.93 -2.13 -20.39
N GLU A 487 4.31 -3.37 -20.70
CA GLU A 487 5.13 -4.20 -19.79
C GLU A 487 6.51 -3.58 -19.50
N TYR A 488 7.16 -3.02 -20.52
CA TYR A 488 8.44 -2.32 -20.33
C TYR A 488 8.29 -1.02 -19.51
N VAL A 489 7.19 -0.28 -19.64
CA VAL A 489 6.83 0.82 -18.72
C VAL A 489 6.80 0.33 -17.26
N SER A 490 6.27 -0.87 -17.01
CA SER A 490 6.22 -1.45 -15.65
C SER A 490 7.60 -1.79 -15.08
N VAL A 491 8.48 -2.37 -15.90
CA VAL A 491 9.89 -2.57 -15.53
C VAL A 491 10.57 -1.24 -15.19
N VAL A 492 10.43 -0.24 -16.06
CA VAL A 492 11.14 1.04 -15.96
C VAL A 492 10.63 1.91 -14.80
N ALA A 493 9.32 1.93 -14.52
CA ALA A 493 8.79 2.60 -13.34
C ALA A 493 9.20 1.89 -12.03
N SER A 494 9.24 0.56 -12.04
CA SER A 494 9.74 -0.22 -10.90
C SER A 494 11.24 -0.01 -10.66
N ARG A 495 12.04 0.29 -11.70
CA ARG A 495 13.45 0.72 -11.54
C ARG A 495 13.57 2.05 -10.81
N CYS A 496 12.70 3.02 -11.11
CA CYS A 496 12.65 4.30 -10.39
C CYS A 496 12.32 4.10 -8.91
N PHE A 497 11.42 3.16 -8.59
CA PHE A 497 11.13 2.78 -7.21
C PHE A 497 12.29 2.04 -6.53
N LEU A 498 13.03 1.18 -7.24
CA LEU A 498 14.23 0.51 -6.70
C LEU A 498 15.37 1.49 -6.38
N LEU A 499 15.57 2.56 -7.16
CA LEU A 499 16.57 3.60 -6.84
C LEU A 499 16.31 4.20 -5.45
N TRP A 500 15.05 4.53 -5.14
CA TRP A 500 14.67 4.96 -3.79
C TRP A 500 14.76 3.82 -2.77
N LYS A 501 14.02 2.71 -2.95
CA LYS A 501 13.86 1.68 -1.89
C LYS A 501 15.14 0.90 -1.59
N ARG A 502 15.90 0.54 -2.63
CA ARG A 502 17.09 -0.31 -2.52
C ARG A 502 18.36 0.51 -2.43
N TRP A 503 18.51 1.51 -3.30
CA TRP A 503 19.75 2.28 -3.42
C TRP A 503 19.74 3.55 -2.56
N HIS A 504 18.65 3.78 -1.81
CA HIS A 504 18.47 4.88 -0.85
C HIS A 504 18.60 6.29 -1.48
N TRP A 505 18.32 6.42 -2.77
CA TRP A 505 18.31 7.72 -3.45
C TRP A 505 17.21 8.62 -2.88
N SER A 506 17.58 9.82 -2.42
CA SER A 506 16.63 10.85 -1.98
C SER A 506 15.72 11.26 -3.13
N LEU A 507 14.46 11.61 -2.84
CA LEU A 507 13.45 11.94 -3.86
C LEU A 507 13.29 13.46 -4.10
N ASN A 508 14.10 14.30 -3.46
CA ASN A 508 13.96 15.76 -3.47
C ASN A 508 13.92 16.32 -4.91
N ASP A 509 14.91 15.96 -5.72
CA ASP A 509 15.07 16.46 -7.09
C ASP A 509 14.36 15.58 -8.15
N ALA A 510 13.68 14.51 -7.73
CA ALA A 510 12.98 13.59 -8.62
C ALA A 510 11.74 14.20 -9.32
N MET A 511 11.35 15.44 -9.00
CA MET A 511 10.17 16.13 -9.54
C MET A 511 10.10 16.09 -11.09
N ALA A 512 11.23 16.19 -11.77
CA ALA A 512 11.29 16.13 -13.24
C ALA A 512 11.01 14.72 -13.80
N VAL A 513 11.42 13.66 -13.09
CA VAL A 513 11.06 12.27 -13.39
C VAL A 513 9.58 12.01 -13.10
N PHE A 514 9.07 12.46 -11.96
CA PHE A 514 7.64 12.39 -11.62
C PHE A 514 6.75 13.06 -12.68
N ASN A 515 7.14 14.23 -13.22
CA ASN A 515 6.40 14.89 -14.30
C ASN A 515 6.24 13.98 -15.54
N HIS A 516 7.29 13.27 -15.91
CA HIS A 516 7.32 12.40 -17.08
C HIS A 516 6.62 11.05 -16.83
N LEU A 517 6.77 10.46 -15.63
CA LEU A 517 5.98 9.29 -15.24
C LEU A 517 4.47 9.57 -15.25
N VAL A 518 4.05 10.77 -14.85
CA VAL A 518 2.63 11.18 -14.95
C VAL A 518 2.20 11.44 -16.39
N GLU A 519 3.09 11.87 -17.28
CA GLU A 519 2.80 12.07 -18.71
C GLU A 519 2.36 10.77 -19.39
N ILE A 520 3.02 9.65 -19.06
CA ILE A 520 2.67 8.28 -19.50
C ILE A 520 1.21 7.95 -19.18
N PHE A 521 0.74 8.31 -17.98
CA PHE A 521 -0.65 8.11 -17.55
C PHE A 521 -1.61 9.16 -18.12
N ARG A 522 -1.19 10.42 -18.22
CA ARG A 522 -1.99 11.53 -18.74
C ARG A 522 -2.46 11.25 -20.17
N SER A 523 -1.59 10.77 -21.05
CA SER A 523 -1.99 10.42 -22.43
C SER A 523 -2.94 9.21 -22.51
N ARG A 524 -2.88 8.32 -21.50
CA ARG A 524 -3.80 7.18 -21.30
C ARG A 524 -5.08 7.56 -20.51
N LYS A 525 -5.35 8.86 -20.28
CA LYS A 525 -6.45 9.40 -19.44
C LYS A 525 -6.45 8.89 -17.98
N PHE A 526 -5.28 8.51 -17.48
CA PHE A 526 -5.02 7.86 -16.19
C PHE A 526 -5.63 6.45 -16.03
N ALA A 527 -5.86 5.75 -17.15
CA ALA A 527 -6.05 4.31 -17.13
C ALA A 527 -4.76 3.58 -16.73
N SER A 528 -4.91 2.39 -16.14
CA SER A 528 -3.86 1.40 -15.96
C SER A 528 -3.36 0.87 -17.31
N LEU A 529 -2.22 0.18 -17.28
CA LEU A 529 -1.57 -0.40 -18.45
C LEU A 529 -2.33 -1.64 -18.95
N ARG A 530 -2.19 -1.98 -20.24
CA ARG A 530 -3.06 -2.97 -20.93
C ARG A 530 -3.03 -4.40 -20.37
N HIS A 531 -2.02 -4.74 -19.57
CA HIS A 531 -1.84 -6.05 -18.94
C HIS A 531 -2.23 -6.06 -17.44
N GLU A 532 -2.48 -4.89 -16.85
CA GLU A 532 -2.86 -4.72 -15.45
C GLU A 532 -4.36 -4.95 -15.24
N GLN A 533 -4.78 -5.22 -14.01
CA GLN A 533 -6.19 -5.33 -13.65
C GLN A 533 -6.68 -4.11 -12.87
N PRO A 534 -7.93 -3.64 -13.07
CA PRO A 534 -8.52 -2.57 -12.26
C PRO A 534 -8.71 -3.04 -10.81
N LYS A 535 -8.14 -2.33 -9.83
CA LYS A 535 -8.23 -2.66 -8.39
C LYS A 535 -8.01 -1.43 -7.49
N PHE A 536 -8.41 -1.54 -6.23
CA PHE A 536 -8.02 -0.61 -5.17
C PHE A 536 -6.64 -0.96 -4.62
N MET A 537 -5.90 0.05 -4.16
CA MET A 537 -4.58 -0.15 -3.54
C MET A 537 -4.67 -0.99 -2.27
N GLN A 538 -3.72 -1.92 -2.10
CA GLN A 538 -3.77 -2.95 -1.07
C GLN A 538 -3.90 -2.39 0.38
N PHE A 539 -3.31 -1.22 0.66
CA PHE A 539 -3.42 -0.55 1.97
C PHE A 539 -4.88 -0.26 2.37
N MET A 540 -5.74 0.06 1.41
CA MET A 540 -7.17 0.33 1.64
C MET A 540 -8.01 -0.95 1.76
N VAL A 541 -7.53 -2.06 1.18
CA VAL A 541 -8.20 -3.37 1.17
C VAL A 541 -7.86 -4.18 2.43
N GLN A 542 -6.59 -4.20 2.83
CA GLN A 542 -6.10 -4.90 4.02
C GLN A 542 -6.13 -4.04 5.30
N ARG A 543 -6.53 -2.77 5.19
CA ARG A 543 -6.60 -1.79 6.30
C ARG A 543 -5.27 -1.56 7.03
N ASP A 544 -4.16 -1.62 6.28
CA ASP A 544 -2.80 -1.45 6.80
C ASP A 544 -2.04 -0.40 5.98
N ILE A 545 -1.78 0.75 6.59
CA ILE A 545 -1.12 1.90 5.99
C ILE A 545 0.36 1.65 5.65
N SER A 546 1.02 0.67 6.31
CA SER A 546 2.44 0.36 6.07
C SER A 546 2.71 -0.17 4.65
N LEU A 547 1.67 -0.69 3.99
CA LEU A 547 1.70 -1.16 2.61
C LEU A 547 1.91 -0.03 1.57
N LEU A 548 1.91 1.24 2.00
CA LEU A 548 2.36 2.37 1.18
C LEU A 548 3.88 2.44 0.99
N SER A 549 4.68 1.91 1.93
CA SER A 549 6.15 1.86 1.83
C SER A 549 6.67 0.55 1.19
N VAL A 550 5.78 -0.42 0.93
CA VAL A 550 6.13 -1.74 0.39
C VAL A 550 5.59 -1.90 -1.03
N GLN A 551 6.47 -2.07 -2.02
CA GLN A 551 6.10 -2.61 -3.32
C GLN A 551 5.88 -4.12 -3.22
N ASP A 552 4.74 -4.59 -3.74
CA ASP A 552 4.42 -6.00 -3.96
C ASP A 552 4.45 -6.35 -5.46
N LYS A 553 4.60 -7.63 -5.78
CA LYS A 553 4.62 -8.16 -7.16
C LYS A 553 3.29 -8.00 -7.89
N GLY A 554 2.19 -7.76 -7.16
CA GLY A 554 0.87 -7.48 -7.70
C GLY A 554 0.52 -5.98 -7.80
N ASP A 555 1.42 -5.05 -7.49
CA ASP A 555 1.16 -3.60 -7.64
C ASP A 555 1.04 -3.19 -9.10
N ASN A 556 0.03 -2.38 -9.42
CA ASN A 556 -0.05 -1.67 -10.71
C ASN A 556 0.93 -0.48 -10.70
N VAL A 557 1.46 -0.09 -11.85
CA VAL A 557 2.46 0.98 -11.98
C VAL A 557 1.95 2.33 -11.50
N PHE A 558 0.66 2.60 -11.63
CA PHE A 558 0.05 3.81 -11.06
C PHE A 558 0.05 3.80 -9.52
N GLU A 559 -0.04 2.63 -8.90
CA GLU A 559 0.08 2.46 -7.45
C GLU A 559 1.53 2.63 -7.00
N VAL A 560 2.50 2.11 -7.77
CA VAL A 560 3.94 2.34 -7.52
C VAL A 560 4.27 3.84 -7.57
N LEU A 561 3.72 4.57 -8.56
CA LEU A 561 3.85 6.03 -8.67
C LEU A 561 3.23 6.75 -7.45
N LEU A 562 2.03 6.36 -7.02
CA LEU A 562 1.41 6.92 -5.81
C LEU A 562 2.22 6.61 -4.54
N LYS A 563 2.75 5.39 -4.40
CA LYS A 563 3.65 5.02 -3.29
C LYS A 563 4.90 5.90 -3.28
N MET A 564 5.57 6.10 -4.42
CA MET A 564 6.73 7.01 -4.50
C MET A 564 6.39 8.44 -4.03
N ILE A 565 5.21 8.97 -4.39
CA ILE A 565 4.77 10.31 -3.96
C ILE A 565 4.51 10.36 -2.43
N VAL A 566 3.97 9.28 -1.85
CA VAL A 566 3.85 9.16 -0.39
C VAL A 566 5.23 9.17 0.29
N GLN A 567 6.23 8.50 -0.29
CA GLN A 567 7.58 8.49 0.27
C GLN A 567 8.31 9.85 0.19
N VAL A 568 7.91 10.76 -0.73
CA VAL A 568 8.39 12.16 -0.72
C VAL A 568 7.92 12.90 0.54
N ALA A 569 6.69 12.61 1.00
CA ALA A 569 6.10 13.26 2.17
C ALA A 569 6.57 12.67 3.51
N GLN A 570 6.94 11.38 3.53
CA GLN A 570 7.28 10.62 4.76
C GLN A 570 8.75 10.73 5.21
N VAL A 571 9.55 11.64 4.65
CA VAL A 571 10.96 11.82 5.07
C VAL A 571 11.04 12.67 6.35
N ASP A 572 11.23 12.03 7.49
CA ASP A 572 11.47 12.71 8.78
C ASP A 572 12.84 13.43 8.83
N GLY A 573 12.96 14.43 9.71
CA GLY A 573 14.23 15.07 10.08
C GLY A 573 14.57 16.43 9.44
N ALA A 574 13.71 17.00 8.60
CA ALA A 574 13.97 18.29 7.92
C ALA A 574 13.48 19.53 8.72
N SER A 575 14.10 20.68 8.47
CA SER A 575 13.73 21.97 9.10
C SER A 575 12.34 22.48 8.70
N ASP A 576 11.77 23.41 9.46
CA ASP A 576 10.46 24.04 9.15
C ASP A 576 10.41 24.70 7.75
N THR A 577 11.54 25.22 7.28
CA THR A 577 11.70 25.79 5.94
C THR A 577 11.64 24.73 4.84
N GLU A 578 12.35 23.62 5.03
CA GLU A 578 12.34 22.49 4.10
C GLU A 578 11.00 21.76 4.13
N LYS A 579 10.38 21.61 5.31
CA LYS A 579 9.04 21.05 5.47
C LYS A 579 8.00 21.83 4.64
N LYS A 580 7.99 23.16 4.74
CA LYS A 580 7.15 24.03 3.89
C LYS A 580 7.44 23.87 2.40
N HIS A 581 8.71 23.71 2.00
CA HIS A 581 9.06 23.46 0.60
C HIS A 581 8.51 22.11 0.11
N ARG A 582 8.67 21.05 0.90
CA ARG A 582 8.15 19.70 0.61
C ARG A 582 6.62 19.68 0.59
N ASP A 583 5.94 20.39 1.49
CA ASP A 583 4.48 20.53 1.47
C ASP A 583 3.99 21.16 0.14
N ILE A 584 4.69 22.19 -0.36
CA ILE A 584 4.41 22.81 -1.66
C ILE A 584 4.69 21.83 -2.80
N GLN A 585 5.79 21.08 -2.73
CA GLN A 585 6.17 20.07 -3.72
C GLN A 585 5.15 18.91 -3.80
N VAL A 586 4.75 18.36 -2.66
CA VAL A 586 3.73 17.30 -2.56
C VAL A 586 2.38 17.80 -3.08
N LYS A 587 1.95 19.02 -2.72
CA LYS A 587 0.71 19.60 -3.27
C LYS A 587 0.78 19.82 -4.79
N LYS A 588 1.96 20.17 -5.32
CA LYS A 588 2.21 20.25 -6.78
C LYS A 588 2.15 18.87 -7.44
N MET A 589 2.71 17.83 -6.82
CA MET A 589 2.60 16.43 -7.30
C MET A 589 1.15 15.96 -7.29
N LEU A 590 0.41 16.12 -6.18
CA LEU A 590 -0.99 15.72 -6.06
C LEU A 590 -1.89 16.41 -7.09
N ASN A 591 -1.71 17.72 -7.32
CA ASN A 591 -2.47 18.46 -8.32
C ASN A 591 -2.11 18.08 -9.78
N MET A 592 -0.98 17.40 -9.99
CA MET A 592 -0.61 16.85 -11.29
C MET A 592 -1.13 15.41 -11.49
N VAL A 593 -1.22 14.63 -10.42
CA VAL A 593 -1.47 13.17 -10.44
C VAL A 593 -2.95 12.84 -10.26
N VAL A 594 -3.71 13.60 -9.46
CA VAL A 594 -5.15 13.39 -9.27
C VAL A 594 -5.90 13.80 -10.55
N PRO A 595 -6.57 12.86 -11.26
CA PRO A 595 -7.17 13.17 -12.56
C PRO A 595 -8.47 13.95 -12.42
N VAL A 596 -8.65 14.99 -13.25
CA VAL A 596 -9.88 15.80 -13.28
C VAL A 596 -10.79 15.36 -14.43
N GLY A 597 -12.06 15.08 -14.12
CA GLY A 597 -13.12 14.77 -15.08
C GLY A 597 -13.99 13.58 -14.67
N SER A 598 -15.08 13.37 -15.41
CA SER A 598 -15.92 12.17 -15.30
C SER A 598 -15.36 10.99 -16.10
N VAL A 599 -15.88 9.80 -15.83
CA VAL A 599 -15.71 8.58 -16.63
C VAL A 599 -17.04 8.32 -17.34
N SER A 600 -17.00 7.98 -18.63
CA SER A 600 -18.17 7.50 -19.36
C SER A 600 -18.62 6.16 -18.79
N SER A 601 -19.88 6.06 -18.37
CA SER A 601 -20.53 4.80 -18.05
C SER A 601 -22.03 4.96 -18.27
N THR A 602 -22.64 4.00 -18.95
CA THR A 602 -24.06 3.98 -19.26
C THR A 602 -24.67 2.67 -18.78
N ARG A 603 -25.92 2.70 -18.32
CA ARG A 603 -26.61 1.55 -17.74
C ARG A 603 -26.72 0.35 -18.69
N ALA A 604 -26.71 0.62 -20.00
CA ALA A 604 -26.84 -0.37 -21.07
C ALA A 604 -25.52 -1.05 -21.49
N THR A 605 -24.36 -0.64 -20.94
CA THR A 605 -23.06 -1.18 -21.39
C THR A 605 -22.09 -1.32 -20.22
N GLN A 606 -21.57 -2.54 -20.03
CA GLN A 606 -20.51 -2.79 -19.05
C GLN A 606 -19.29 -1.91 -19.38
N PRO A 607 -18.71 -1.18 -18.41
CA PRO A 607 -17.55 -0.33 -18.67
C PRO A 607 -16.37 -1.16 -19.18
N THR A 608 -15.61 -0.60 -20.10
CA THR A 608 -14.38 -1.25 -20.58
C THR A 608 -13.37 -1.42 -19.44
N GLY A 609 -12.41 -2.34 -19.59
CA GLY A 609 -11.29 -2.46 -18.64
C GLY A 609 -10.50 -1.15 -18.49
N GLN A 610 -10.45 -0.32 -19.54
CA GLN A 610 -9.82 0.99 -19.51
C GLN A 610 -10.63 2.00 -18.67
N GLU A 611 -11.93 2.13 -18.91
CA GLU A 611 -12.81 3.03 -18.12
C GLU A 611 -12.88 2.60 -16.65
N SER A 612 -12.93 1.29 -16.40
CA SER A 612 -12.84 0.72 -15.04
C SER A 612 -11.54 1.14 -14.37
N SER A 613 -10.39 0.95 -15.04
CA SER A 613 -9.08 1.36 -14.52
C SER A 613 -8.99 2.87 -14.26
N MET A 614 -9.57 3.70 -15.13
CA MET A 614 -9.64 5.16 -14.92
C MET A 614 -10.41 5.52 -13.64
N LEU A 615 -11.48 4.80 -13.30
CA LEU A 615 -12.24 5.02 -12.07
C LEU A 615 -11.45 4.59 -10.83
N TYR A 616 -10.90 3.36 -10.82
CA TYR A 616 -10.08 2.88 -9.70
C TYR A 616 -8.88 3.80 -9.44
N ASN A 617 -8.14 4.20 -10.48
CA ASN A 617 -6.97 5.08 -10.33
C ASN A 617 -7.35 6.48 -9.84
N ARG A 618 -8.51 7.03 -10.23
CA ARG A 618 -9.02 8.30 -9.67
C ARG A 618 -9.31 8.19 -8.18
N LEU A 619 -10.02 7.14 -7.77
CA LEU A 619 -10.37 6.91 -6.36
C LEU A 619 -9.11 6.63 -5.51
N ASN A 620 -8.18 5.80 -6.01
CA ASN A 620 -6.87 5.55 -5.40
C ASN A 620 -6.09 6.87 -5.20
N ALA A 621 -5.98 7.70 -6.24
CA ALA A 621 -5.26 8.98 -6.17
C ALA A 621 -5.94 9.99 -5.22
N MET A 622 -7.27 10.01 -5.16
CA MET A 622 -8.02 10.88 -4.24
C MET A 622 -7.88 10.43 -2.78
N ALA A 623 -7.89 9.13 -2.50
CA ALA A 623 -7.62 8.60 -1.17
C ALA A 623 -6.19 8.92 -0.71
N VAL A 624 -5.18 8.72 -1.56
CA VAL A 624 -3.79 9.12 -1.28
C VAL A 624 -3.66 10.64 -1.11
N ALA A 625 -4.40 11.45 -1.88
CA ALA A 625 -4.39 12.91 -1.72
C ALA A 625 -5.03 13.39 -0.42
N ILE A 626 -5.98 12.64 0.16
CA ILE A 626 -6.53 12.90 1.50
C ILE A 626 -5.55 12.40 2.58
N HIS A 627 -4.87 11.27 2.36
CA HIS A 627 -3.84 10.78 3.29
C HIS A 627 -2.67 11.76 3.43
N LEU A 628 -2.25 12.43 2.35
CA LEU A 628 -1.12 13.37 2.34
C LEU A 628 -1.48 14.82 2.66
N ASP A 629 -2.74 15.23 2.53
CA ASP A 629 -3.23 16.54 2.96
C ASP A 629 -4.63 16.37 3.60
N PRO A 630 -4.72 15.97 4.88
CA PRO A 630 -6.00 15.73 5.56
C PRO A 630 -6.76 17.01 5.94
N SER A 631 -6.39 18.18 5.39
CA SER A 631 -7.14 19.42 5.65
C SER A 631 -8.61 19.29 5.23
N ILE A 632 -9.51 19.90 5.99
CA ILE A 632 -10.97 19.86 5.76
C ILE A 632 -11.30 20.39 4.35
N SER A 633 -10.57 21.42 3.89
CA SER A 633 -10.74 22.01 2.55
C SER A 633 -10.29 21.09 1.42
N ASN A 634 -9.11 20.44 1.52
CA ASN A 634 -8.69 19.43 0.53
C ASN A 634 -9.66 18.23 0.56
N THR A 635 -10.03 17.73 1.74
CA THR A 635 -10.91 16.56 1.89
C THR A 635 -12.29 16.80 1.27
N ARG A 636 -12.96 17.92 1.59
CA ARG A 636 -14.20 18.35 0.92
C ARG A 636 -14.02 18.46 -0.60
N HIS A 637 -12.90 19.01 -1.07
CA HIS A 637 -12.61 19.13 -2.49
C HIS A 637 -12.42 17.76 -3.18
N ARG A 638 -11.68 16.81 -2.58
CA ARG A 638 -11.43 15.47 -3.15
C ARG A 638 -12.67 14.59 -3.10
N VAL A 639 -13.46 14.62 -2.03
CA VAL A 639 -14.77 13.94 -1.98
C VAL A 639 -15.71 14.52 -3.05
N GLY A 640 -15.74 15.85 -3.20
CA GLY A 640 -16.48 16.52 -4.27
C GLY A 640 -16.00 16.18 -5.69
N GLN A 641 -14.71 15.89 -5.88
CA GLN A 641 -14.17 15.35 -7.14
C GLN A 641 -14.59 13.89 -7.36
N ALA A 642 -14.45 13.01 -6.35
CA ALA A 642 -14.81 11.59 -6.42
C ALA A 642 -16.29 11.40 -6.77
N ARG A 643 -17.17 12.14 -6.10
CA ARG A 643 -18.62 12.18 -6.37
C ARG A 643 -18.96 12.59 -7.81
N ARG A 644 -18.11 13.40 -8.46
CA ARG A 644 -18.28 13.85 -9.86
C ARG A 644 -17.63 12.93 -10.89
N CYS A 645 -16.91 11.88 -10.48
CA CYS A 645 -16.28 10.96 -11.41
C CYS A 645 -17.30 10.09 -12.17
N VAL A 646 -18.48 9.81 -11.62
CA VAL A 646 -19.50 8.93 -12.20
C VAL A 646 -20.91 9.47 -11.91
N ASN A 647 -21.78 9.55 -12.91
CA ASN A 647 -23.21 9.75 -12.65
C ASN A 647 -23.82 8.42 -12.17
N PHE A 648 -23.95 8.25 -10.85
CA PHE A 648 -24.36 6.97 -10.26
C PHE A 648 -25.71 6.46 -10.80
N LYS A 649 -26.68 7.35 -11.05
CA LYS A 649 -28.01 6.95 -11.57
C LYS A 649 -27.93 6.38 -12.99
N GLU A 650 -27.06 6.90 -13.84
CA GLU A 650 -26.91 6.48 -15.24
C GLU A 650 -25.85 5.38 -15.44
N ALA A 651 -25.01 5.10 -14.44
CA ALA A 651 -23.91 4.16 -14.53
C ALA A 651 -24.36 2.68 -14.47
N HIS A 652 -23.55 1.81 -15.05
CA HIS A 652 -23.70 0.34 -15.01
C HIS A 652 -23.47 -0.23 -13.59
N ASP A 653 -24.12 -1.36 -13.27
CA ASP A 653 -24.09 -2.01 -11.94
C ASP A 653 -22.66 -2.23 -11.39
N TYR A 654 -21.73 -2.69 -12.24
CA TYR A 654 -20.32 -2.82 -11.87
C TYR A 654 -19.69 -1.48 -11.45
N THR A 655 -19.93 -0.41 -12.22
CA THR A 655 -19.44 0.94 -11.91
C THR A 655 -20.03 1.44 -10.60
N ARG A 656 -21.32 1.19 -10.35
CA ARG A 656 -22.01 1.50 -9.10
C ARG A 656 -21.37 0.80 -7.91
N ALA A 657 -21.06 -0.49 -8.02
CA ALA A 657 -20.37 -1.26 -6.98
C ALA A 657 -18.95 -0.72 -6.69
N VAL A 658 -18.19 -0.31 -7.72
CA VAL A 658 -16.89 0.34 -7.55
C VAL A 658 -17.02 1.70 -6.84
N CYS A 659 -18.05 2.49 -7.15
CA CYS A 659 -18.32 3.74 -6.43
C CYS A 659 -18.64 3.50 -4.94
N ILE A 660 -19.44 2.49 -4.60
CA ILE A 660 -19.78 2.12 -3.22
C ILE A 660 -18.51 1.75 -2.42
N ARG A 661 -17.65 0.90 -2.98
CA ARG A 661 -16.35 0.57 -2.37
C ARG A 661 -15.39 1.78 -2.33
N GLY A 662 -15.48 2.67 -3.31
CA GLY A 662 -14.76 3.95 -3.31
C GLY A 662 -15.11 4.83 -2.11
N ILE A 663 -16.40 4.92 -1.76
CA ILE A 663 -16.89 5.62 -0.56
C ILE A 663 -16.31 4.97 0.71
N GLU A 664 -16.37 3.64 0.80
CA GLU A 664 -15.84 2.85 1.93
C GLU A 664 -14.34 3.09 2.17
N HIS A 665 -13.53 3.07 1.13
CA HIS A 665 -12.08 3.24 1.22
C HIS A 665 -11.69 4.70 1.51
N ILE A 666 -12.36 5.69 0.89
CA ILE A 666 -12.12 7.12 1.17
C ILE A 666 -12.51 7.47 2.61
N CYS A 667 -13.66 6.99 3.09
CA CYS A 667 -14.10 7.20 4.46
C CYS A 667 -13.13 6.61 5.49
N ALA A 668 -12.59 5.41 5.26
CA ALA A 668 -11.58 4.82 6.14
C ALA A 668 -10.30 5.66 6.25
N VAL A 669 -9.84 6.28 5.14
CA VAL A 669 -8.71 7.23 5.18
C VAL A 669 -9.07 8.51 5.93
N MET A 670 -10.29 9.02 5.77
CA MET A 670 -10.78 10.19 6.52
C MET A 670 -10.88 9.91 8.03
N ARG A 671 -11.33 8.71 8.44
CA ARG A 671 -11.41 8.29 9.84
C ARG A 671 -10.05 8.14 10.50
N HIS A 672 -9.10 7.49 9.83
CA HIS A 672 -7.71 7.38 10.30
C HIS A 672 -7.06 8.75 10.58
N HIS A 673 -7.43 9.79 9.82
CA HIS A 673 -7.01 11.17 10.02
C HIS A 673 -7.98 12.05 10.83
N ARG A 674 -9.05 11.48 11.41
CA ARG A 674 -10.08 12.17 12.20
C ARG A 674 -10.73 13.38 11.50
N VAL A 675 -10.90 13.31 10.18
CA VAL A 675 -11.51 14.37 9.37
C VAL A 675 -13.04 14.23 9.39
N GLN A 676 -13.75 15.37 9.42
CA GLN A 676 -15.22 15.42 9.45
C GLN A 676 -15.87 14.63 8.30
N LEU A 677 -16.82 13.74 8.64
CA LEU A 677 -17.40 12.76 7.71
C LEU A 677 -18.59 13.29 6.89
N GLY A 678 -19.09 14.50 7.16
CA GLY A 678 -20.35 15.01 6.58
C GLY A 678 -20.44 14.98 5.05
N GLU A 679 -19.36 15.29 4.32
CA GLU A 679 -19.35 15.27 2.85
C GLU A 679 -19.44 13.85 2.27
N ILE A 680 -18.74 12.88 2.89
CA ILE A 680 -18.71 11.49 2.42
C ILE A 680 -19.99 10.76 2.81
N LEU A 681 -20.57 11.08 3.97
CA LEU A 681 -21.89 10.60 4.39
C LEU A 681 -23.03 11.25 3.59
N SER A 682 -22.91 12.52 3.17
CA SER A 682 -23.85 13.13 2.21
C SER A 682 -23.83 12.42 0.85
N TRP A 683 -22.66 12.03 0.34
CA TRP A 683 -22.58 11.23 -0.89
C TRP A 683 -23.18 9.83 -0.71
N LEU A 684 -22.94 9.17 0.43
CA LEU A 684 -23.57 7.89 0.78
C LEU A 684 -25.11 8.01 0.85
N ALA A 685 -25.64 9.12 1.39
CA ALA A 685 -27.07 9.38 1.48
C ALA A 685 -27.71 9.49 0.09
N GLU A 686 -27.09 10.20 -0.84
CA GLU A 686 -27.58 10.34 -2.22
C GLU A 686 -27.55 9.02 -2.99
N VAL A 687 -26.47 8.23 -2.86
CA VAL A 687 -26.38 6.90 -3.46
C VAL A 687 -27.47 5.98 -2.91
N THR A 688 -27.73 6.05 -1.60
CA THR A 688 -28.82 5.31 -0.95
C THR A 688 -30.18 5.73 -1.51
N GLY A 689 -30.46 7.04 -1.60
CA GLY A 689 -31.73 7.56 -2.11
C GLY A 689 -32.01 7.14 -3.56
N ILE A 690 -30.99 7.09 -4.41
CA ILE A 690 -31.12 6.58 -5.79
C ILE A 690 -31.49 5.08 -5.78
N LEU A 691 -30.81 4.25 -4.99
CA LEU A 691 -31.08 2.81 -4.93
C LEU A 691 -32.45 2.51 -4.31
N LEU A 692 -32.86 3.23 -3.27
CA LEU A 692 -34.18 3.08 -2.65
C LEU A 692 -35.31 3.51 -3.60
N GLY A 693 -35.12 4.59 -4.36
CA GLY A 693 -36.05 4.99 -5.42
C GLY A 693 -36.23 3.90 -6.47
N GLU A 694 -35.13 3.42 -7.05
CA GLU A 694 -35.17 2.34 -8.07
C GLU A 694 -35.76 1.02 -7.54
N TYR A 695 -35.54 0.70 -6.27
CA TYR A 695 -36.15 -0.46 -5.61
C TYR A 695 -37.66 -0.30 -5.42
N GLN A 696 -38.12 0.90 -5.01
CA GLN A 696 -39.55 1.19 -4.85
C GLN A 696 -40.26 1.22 -6.20
N GLU A 697 -39.67 1.84 -7.23
CA GLU A 697 -40.15 1.81 -8.62
C GLU A 697 -40.31 0.37 -9.13
N ALA A 698 -39.27 -0.48 -8.98
CA ALA A 698 -39.32 -1.89 -9.40
C ALA A 698 -40.36 -2.72 -8.62
N ARG A 699 -40.62 -2.39 -7.35
CA ARG A 699 -41.65 -3.06 -6.52
C ARG A 699 -43.08 -2.67 -6.91
N MET A 700 -43.31 -1.43 -7.34
CA MET A 700 -44.66 -0.94 -7.68
C MET A 700 -45.16 -1.46 -9.04
N ILE A 701 -44.26 -1.85 -9.96
CA ILE A 701 -44.62 -2.33 -11.30
C ILE A 701 -44.63 -3.87 -11.30
N THR A 702 -45.73 -4.46 -10.81
CA THR A 702 -45.95 -5.92 -10.76
C THR A 702 -46.00 -6.58 -12.14
N SER A 703 -45.67 -7.88 -12.17
CA SER A 703 -45.77 -8.82 -13.31
C SER A 703 -44.96 -8.48 -14.57
N ASN A 704 -43.63 -8.38 -14.44
CA ASN A 704 -42.69 -8.60 -15.55
C ASN A 704 -41.36 -9.17 -15.00
N ASP A 705 -40.82 -10.24 -15.59
CA ASP A 705 -39.62 -10.93 -15.09
C ASP A 705 -38.39 -10.01 -15.03
N ASN A 706 -38.28 -9.10 -16.01
CA ASN A 706 -37.23 -8.07 -16.04
C ASN A 706 -37.27 -7.14 -14.80
N ASN A 707 -38.46 -6.83 -14.27
CA ASN A 707 -38.59 -5.99 -13.08
C ASN A 707 -38.11 -6.74 -11.82
N ASN A 708 -38.35 -8.06 -11.76
CA ASN A 708 -37.86 -8.88 -10.66
C ASN A 708 -36.32 -8.99 -10.68
N ILE A 709 -35.72 -9.13 -11.87
CA ILE A 709 -34.25 -9.08 -12.05
C ILE A 709 -33.68 -7.73 -11.60
N VAL A 710 -34.33 -6.61 -11.95
CA VAL A 710 -33.93 -5.27 -11.49
C VAL A 710 -34.08 -5.14 -9.97
N LYS A 711 -35.17 -5.63 -9.37
CA LYS A 711 -35.41 -5.61 -7.92
C LYS A 711 -34.29 -6.34 -7.17
N ILE A 712 -33.96 -7.56 -7.60
CA ILE A 712 -32.91 -8.40 -7.00
C ILE A 712 -31.55 -7.70 -7.08
N LYS A 713 -31.14 -7.23 -8.26
CA LYS A 713 -29.88 -6.49 -8.45
C LYS A 713 -29.77 -5.23 -7.59
N THR A 714 -30.86 -4.48 -7.46
CA THR A 714 -30.88 -3.27 -6.63
C THR A 714 -30.79 -3.63 -5.14
N ALA A 715 -31.43 -4.73 -4.70
CA ALA A 715 -31.25 -5.25 -3.34
C ALA A 715 -29.80 -5.70 -3.07
N GLU A 716 -29.14 -6.38 -4.03
CA GLU A 716 -27.71 -6.73 -3.93
C GLU A 716 -26.81 -5.49 -3.82
N MET A 717 -27.10 -4.42 -4.57
CA MET A 717 -26.37 -3.15 -4.44
C MET A 717 -26.61 -2.47 -3.09
N ILE A 718 -27.83 -2.52 -2.54
CA ILE A 718 -28.15 -1.99 -1.20
C ILE A 718 -27.45 -2.81 -0.11
N LYS A 719 -27.45 -4.14 -0.23
CA LYS A 719 -26.67 -5.06 0.64
C LYS A 719 -25.18 -4.72 0.63
N SER A 720 -24.60 -4.47 -0.55
CA SER A 720 -23.21 -4.05 -0.71
C SER A 720 -22.93 -2.69 -0.06
N LEU A 721 -23.85 -1.73 -0.20
CA LEU A 721 -23.78 -0.41 0.46
C LEU A 721 -23.83 -0.53 1.98
N LEU A 722 -24.71 -1.37 2.52
CA LEU A 722 -24.85 -1.59 3.96
C LEU A 722 -23.62 -2.29 4.55
N MET A 723 -23.09 -3.34 3.92
CA MET A 723 -21.81 -3.93 4.36
C MET A 723 -20.66 -2.92 4.30
N SER A 724 -20.64 -2.06 3.28
CA SER A 724 -19.67 -0.95 3.20
C SER A 724 -19.85 0.05 4.35
N ALA A 725 -21.08 0.34 4.76
CA ALA A 725 -21.37 1.18 5.93
C ALA A 725 -20.93 0.53 7.25
N ALA A 726 -21.16 -0.77 7.44
CA ALA A 726 -20.65 -1.52 8.60
C ALA A 726 -19.12 -1.44 8.68
N HIS A 727 -18.40 -1.74 7.59
CA HIS A 727 -16.93 -1.63 7.57
C HIS A 727 -16.42 -0.20 7.80
N MET A 728 -17.16 0.83 7.36
CA MET A 728 -16.83 2.24 7.64
C MET A 728 -16.96 2.57 9.14
N ILE A 729 -17.84 1.88 9.88
CA ILE A 729 -18.03 2.03 11.34
C ILE A 729 -17.00 1.20 12.11
N GLU A 730 -16.63 0.01 11.62
CA GLU A 730 -15.58 -0.83 12.22
C GLU A 730 -14.17 -0.25 12.05
N THR A 731 -13.86 0.32 10.89
CA THR A 731 -12.51 0.81 10.55
C THR A 731 -12.24 2.18 11.20
N ALA A 732 -11.81 2.18 12.46
CA ALA A 732 -11.43 3.40 13.19
C ALA A 732 -10.09 4.00 12.73
N SER A 733 -9.11 3.16 12.40
CA SER A 733 -7.76 3.56 11.95
C SER A 733 -7.24 2.59 10.89
N LEU A 734 -6.22 3.02 10.13
CA LEU A 734 -5.50 2.21 9.15
C LEU A 734 -4.09 1.82 9.63
N ASP A 735 -3.70 2.20 10.86
CA ASP A 735 -2.48 1.70 11.51
C ASP A 735 -2.83 0.49 12.38
N THR A 736 -2.24 -0.66 12.09
CA THR A 736 -2.46 -1.91 12.83
C THR A 736 -1.93 -1.89 14.27
N LYS A 737 -1.10 -0.88 14.63
CA LYS A 737 -0.64 -0.63 16.00
C LYS A 737 -1.60 0.24 16.80
N ASP A 738 -2.52 0.94 16.14
CA ASP A 738 -3.38 1.95 16.73
C ASP A 738 -4.62 1.34 17.40
N LYS A 739 -4.50 0.99 18.68
CA LYS A 739 -5.57 0.37 19.48
C LYS A 739 -6.65 1.35 19.97
N ARG A 740 -6.76 2.56 19.42
CA ARG A 740 -7.78 3.54 19.82
C ARG A 740 -9.19 2.98 19.66
N HIS A 741 -10.03 3.15 20.67
CA HIS A 741 -11.46 2.87 20.61
C HIS A 741 -12.20 4.21 20.65
N GLU A 742 -12.58 4.70 19.48
CA GLU A 742 -13.22 6.01 19.32
C GLU A 742 -14.74 5.86 19.23
N TYR A 743 -15.47 6.70 19.97
CA TYR A 743 -16.93 6.69 19.97
C TYR A 743 -17.45 6.98 18.54
N PRO A 744 -18.35 6.14 17.98
CA PRO A 744 -18.77 6.26 16.59
C PRO A 744 -19.58 7.54 16.32
N ASP A 745 -19.36 8.15 15.15
CA ASP A 745 -20.07 9.38 14.74
C ASP A 745 -21.59 9.10 14.62
N PRO A 746 -22.47 9.79 15.37
CA PRO A 746 -23.92 9.60 15.31
C PRO A 746 -24.50 9.70 13.89
N ALA A 747 -23.84 10.45 13.00
CA ALA A 747 -24.22 10.56 11.60
C ALA A 747 -24.31 9.21 10.85
N PHE A 748 -23.61 8.16 11.33
CA PHE A 748 -23.72 6.80 10.79
C PHE A 748 -25.10 6.15 11.00
N LEU A 749 -25.86 6.54 12.03
CA LEU A 749 -27.25 6.11 12.22
C LEU A 749 -28.27 7.15 11.71
N GLU A 750 -27.85 8.41 11.49
CA GLU A 750 -28.74 9.45 11.01
C GLU A 750 -29.09 9.38 9.52
N GLY A 751 -28.33 8.64 8.71
CA GLY A 751 -28.52 8.59 7.27
C GLY A 751 -29.76 7.81 6.80
N PRO A 752 -30.17 7.99 5.54
CA PRO A 752 -31.30 7.27 4.93
C PRO A 752 -31.05 5.74 4.86
N TRP A 753 -29.80 5.29 4.85
CA TRP A 753 -29.43 3.87 4.87
C TRP A 753 -29.82 3.17 6.20
N VAL A 754 -30.15 3.94 7.24
CA VAL A 754 -30.87 3.44 8.41
C VAL A 754 -32.33 3.92 8.35
N LYS A 755 -32.57 5.24 8.41
CA LYS A 755 -33.91 5.82 8.62
C LYS A 755 -34.96 5.41 7.57
N ASP A 756 -34.58 5.29 6.30
CA ASP A 756 -35.51 4.95 5.20
C ASP A 756 -35.53 3.46 4.87
N ILE A 757 -34.57 2.68 5.38
CA ILE A 757 -34.54 1.21 5.24
C ILE A 757 -35.38 0.55 6.33
N PHE A 758 -35.34 1.07 7.56
CA PHE A 758 -36.19 0.64 8.69
C PHE A 758 -37.59 1.31 8.71
N ASN A 759 -37.89 2.16 7.72
CA ASN A 759 -39.20 2.79 7.54
C ASN A 759 -40.27 1.72 7.23
N PRO A 760 -41.43 1.68 7.94
CA PRO A 760 -42.48 0.67 7.72
C PRO A 760 -43.01 0.52 6.28
N ASN A 761 -42.86 1.55 5.44
CA ASN A 761 -43.24 1.49 4.03
C ASN A 761 -42.31 0.60 3.18
N ASN A 762 -41.13 0.26 3.70
CA ASN A 762 -40.02 -0.38 3.00
C ASN A 762 -39.71 -1.79 3.57
N PRO A 763 -39.85 -2.87 2.77
CA PRO A 763 -39.63 -4.23 3.27
C PRO A 763 -38.17 -4.69 3.31
N ILE A 764 -37.19 -3.89 2.87
CA ILE A 764 -35.78 -4.33 2.71
C ILE A 764 -35.19 -4.96 3.97
N ALA A 765 -35.46 -4.41 5.16
CA ALA A 765 -34.96 -4.96 6.43
C ALA A 765 -35.54 -6.34 6.79
N ILE A 766 -36.58 -6.80 6.08
CA ILE A 766 -37.35 -8.03 6.32
C ILE A 766 -37.17 -9.05 5.17
N GLU A 767 -36.60 -8.65 4.03
CA GLU A 767 -36.27 -9.60 2.96
C GLU A 767 -34.96 -10.33 3.28
N ASP A 768 -35.02 -11.67 3.33
CA ASP A 768 -33.94 -12.57 3.79
C ASP A 768 -32.55 -12.13 3.32
N ASP A 769 -32.38 -11.88 2.02
CA ASP A 769 -31.09 -11.55 1.40
C ASP A 769 -30.46 -10.24 1.90
N SER A 770 -31.26 -9.25 2.30
CA SER A 770 -30.78 -7.93 2.75
C SER A 770 -30.77 -7.78 4.27
N SER A 771 -31.59 -8.56 4.97
CA SER A 771 -31.76 -8.51 6.44
C SER A 771 -30.43 -8.53 7.21
N ALA A 772 -29.53 -9.47 6.89
CA ALA A 772 -28.24 -9.60 7.56
C ALA A 772 -27.33 -8.36 7.42
N ALA A 773 -27.33 -7.69 6.26
CA ALA A 773 -26.55 -6.47 6.08
C ALA A 773 -27.15 -5.27 6.84
N CYS A 774 -28.48 -5.27 7.03
CA CYS A 774 -29.14 -4.29 7.90
C CYS A 774 -28.79 -4.51 9.38
N GLN A 775 -28.65 -5.78 9.82
CA GLN A 775 -28.17 -6.13 11.17
C GLN A 775 -26.74 -5.66 11.40
N GLU A 776 -25.81 -5.98 10.48
CA GLU A 776 -24.39 -5.69 10.68
C GLU A 776 -24.07 -4.18 10.77
N VAL A 777 -24.84 -3.29 10.12
CA VAL A 777 -24.69 -1.83 10.30
C VAL A 777 -25.03 -1.39 11.73
N VAL A 778 -26.15 -1.87 12.28
CA VAL A 778 -26.59 -1.51 13.65
C VAL A 778 -25.66 -2.14 14.69
N LYS A 779 -25.30 -3.41 14.49
CA LYS A 779 -24.35 -4.14 15.34
C LYS A 779 -22.96 -3.50 15.34
N ALA A 780 -22.38 -3.17 14.18
CA ALA A 780 -21.08 -2.50 14.11
C ALA A 780 -21.06 -1.17 14.89
N PHE A 781 -22.15 -0.41 14.87
CA PHE A 781 -22.29 0.82 15.65
C PHE A 781 -22.34 0.56 17.16
N LEU A 782 -23.17 -0.40 17.58
CA LEU A 782 -23.29 -0.79 18.99
C LEU A 782 -21.97 -1.36 19.54
N ASP A 783 -21.29 -2.22 18.78
CA ASP A 783 -19.99 -2.80 19.13
C ASP A 783 -18.91 -1.71 19.21
N ALA A 784 -18.91 -0.72 18.30
CA ALA A 784 -17.99 0.42 18.37
C ALA A 784 -18.25 1.29 19.61
N ARG A 785 -19.52 1.58 19.94
CA ARG A 785 -19.91 2.29 21.17
C ARG A 785 -19.47 1.54 22.42
N MET A 786 -19.75 0.24 22.51
CA MET A 786 -19.40 -0.59 23.67
C MET A 786 -17.88 -0.74 23.87
N LYS A 787 -17.06 -0.63 22.80
CA LYS A 787 -15.59 -0.60 22.89
C LYS A 787 -15.05 0.77 23.34
N ALA A 788 -15.76 1.86 23.06
CA ALA A 788 -15.34 3.22 23.36
C ALA A 788 -15.80 3.73 24.74
N LEU A 789 -16.87 3.16 25.31
CA LEU A 789 -17.32 3.50 26.66
C LEU A 789 -16.43 2.88 27.74
N PRO A 790 -16.26 3.56 28.90
CA PRO A 790 -15.59 2.96 30.06
C PRO A 790 -16.36 1.71 30.52
N ARG A 791 -15.64 0.62 30.76
CA ARG A 791 -16.25 -0.64 31.18
C ARG A 791 -17.02 -0.44 32.49
N PRO A 792 -18.27 -0.91 32.61
CA PRO A 792 -18.94 -0.99 33.90
C PRO A 792 -18.10 -1.85 34.85
N SER A 793 -17.70 -1.31 36.00
CA SER A 793 -17.16 -2.14 37.07
C SER A 793 -18.23 -3.14 37.49
N ALA A 794 -17.90 -4.43 37.40
CA ALA A 794 -18.73 -5.47 37.98
C ALA A 794 -18.87 -5.18 39.49
N PRO A 795 -20.08 -5.36 40.08
CA PRO A 795 -20.20 -5.25 41.53
C PRO A 795 -19.26 -6.27 42.18
N PRO A 796 -18.43 -5.88 43.17
CA PRO A 796 -17.65 -6.85 43.90
C PRO A 796 -18.62 -7.82 44.58
N VAL A 797 -18.47 -9.12 44.33
CA VAL A 797 -19.24 -10.15 45.05
C VAL A 797 -18.86 -10.02 46.52
N SER A 798 -19.76 -9.47 47.32
CA SER A 798 -19.52 -9.27 48.74
C SER A 798 -19.38 -10.65 49.39
N LEU A 799 -18.13 -10.99 49.70
CA LEU A 799 -17.75 -12.10 50.56
C LEU A 799 -18.12 -11.72 52.00
N THR A 800 -19.41 -11.80 52.31
CA THR A 800 -19.91 -11.89 53.67
C THR A 800 -19.43 -13.22 54.25
N VAL A 801 -18.18 -13.23 54.72
CA VAL A 801 -17.69 -14.21 55.68
C VAL A 801 -18.57 -14.07 56.92
N ASP A 802 -19.10 -15.16 57.45
CA ASP A 802 -19.87 -15.20 58.70
C ASP A 802 -18.97 -14.97 59.93
N ASN A 803 -18.30 -13.81 59.98
CA ASN A 803 -17.61 -13.31 61.16
C ASN A 803 -18.57 -12.42 61.96
N GLN A 804 -19.24 -13.04 62.93
CA GLN A 804 -20.02 -12.34 63.94
C GLN A 804 -19.09 -11.61 64.94
N GLU A 805 -18.51 -10.46 64.57
CA GLU A 805 -17.94 -9.52 65.57
C GLU A 805 -17.75 -8.08 65.05
N SER A 806 -18.68 -7.20 65.46
CA SER A 806 -18.51 -5.75 65.74
C SER A 806 -17.45 -4.94 64.97
N GLN A 807 -17.85 -4.30 63.85
CA GLN A 807 -17.12 -3.15 63.26
C GLN A 807 -18.05 -2.02 62.75
N ASP A 808 -19.12 -1.73 63.49
CA ASP A 808 -20.16 -0.73 63.16
C ASP A 808 -19.72 0.75 63.25
N GLU A 809 -18.58 1.16 62.68
CA GLU A 809 -18.26 2.60 62.57
C GLU A 809 -17.42 3.09 61.37
N TYR A 810 -16.73 2.22 60.62
CA TYR A 810 -15.85 2.67 59.51
C TYR A 810 -16.56 2.97 58.18
N ASP A 811 -17.80 2.54 58.00
CA ASP A 811 -18.55 2.61 56.73
C ASP A 811 -18.91 4.05 56.27
N LYS A 812 -18.58 5.07 57.08
CA LYS A 812 -18.78 6.50 56.78
C LYS A 812 -17.57 7.18 56.13
N PHE A 813 -16.46 6.46 55.91
CA PHE A 813 -15.24 6.97 55.27
C PHE A 813 -15.00 6.40 53.86
N PHE A 814 -16.06 6.14 53.10
CA PHE A 814 -15.98 5.98 51.65
C PHE A 814 -15.63 7.31 50.95
N ILE A 815 -14.34 7.61 50.94
CA ILE A 815 -13.73 8.64 50.11
C ILE A 815 -13.82 8.14 48.65
N ASP A 816 -14.64 8.78 47.82
CA ASP A 816 -14.66 8.46 46.38
C ASP A 816 -13.36 8.94 45.73
N LEU A 817 -12.49 7.99 45.40
CA LEU A 817 -11.21 8.24 44.72
C LEU A 817 -11.39 8.78 43.29
N ASN A 818 -12.63 8.86 42.78
CA ASN A 818 -13.00 9.48 41.51
C ASN A 818 -13.59 10.90 41.68
N ASP A 819 -13.72 11.41 42.91
CA ASP A 819 -14.20 12.77 43.17
C ASP A 819 -13.28 13.77 42.44
N PRO A 820 -13.82 14.63 41.55
CA PRO A 820 -13.03 15.60 40.80
C PRO A 820 -12.28 16.60 41.70
N ILE A 821 -12.73 16.84 42.93
CA ILE A 821 -12.04 17.68 43.92
C ILE A 821 -10.79 16.96 44.45
N ILE A 822 -10.87 15.65 44.69
CA ILE A 822 -9.77 14.85 45.22
C ILE A 822 -8.72 14.59 44.14
N LEU A 823 -9.13 14.27 42.91
CA LEU A 823 -8.22 14.15 41.77
C LEU A 823 -7.47 15.46 41.50
N ALA A 824 -8.17 16.60 41.51
CA ALA A 824 -7.54 17.91 41.36
C ALA A 824 -6.59 18.28 42.52
N ALA A 825 -6.87 17.81 43.74
CA ALA A 825 -6.00 18.01 44.91
C ALA A 825 -4.74 17.11 44.89
N LEU A 826 -4.77 15.98 44.18
CA LEU A 826 -3.62 15.07 44.03
C LEU A 826 -2.63 15.50 42.93
N GLY A 827 -2.98 16.51 42.11
CA GLY A 827 -2.09 17.07 41.08
C GLY A 827 -2.14 16.37 39.72
N ASP A 828 -2.94 15.30 39.58
CA ASP A 828 -3.31 14.75 38.28
C ASP A 828 -4.30 15.70 37.59
N GLU A 829 -3.82 16.53 36.65
CA GLU A 829 -4.73 17.26 35.75
C GLU A 829 -5.61 16.25 35.01
N PRO A 830 -6.94 16.29 35.19
CA PRO A 830 -7.78 15.20 34.76
C PRO A 830 -7.89 15.16 33.24
N ALA A 831 -7.89 13.96 32.65
CA ALA A 831 -8.07 13.73 31.21
C ALA A 831 -9.47 14.10 30.66
N GLN A 832 -10.21 14.97 31.37
CA GLN A 832 -11.58 15.42 31.10
C GLN A 832 -11.73 16.17 29.77
N ALA A 833 -10.65 16.68 29.17
CA ALA A 833 -10.67 17.19 27.79
C ALA A 833 -11.16 16.14 26.77
N SER A 834 -10.92 14.85 27.03
CA SER A 834 -11.46 13.73 26.25
C SER A 834 -12.86 13.27 26.73
N GLY A 835 -13.26 13.66 27.95
CA GLY A 835 -14.45 13.15 28.64
C GLY A 835 -15.76 13.88 28.37
N MET A 836 -15.73 15.03 27.66
CA MET A 836 -16.94 15.79 27.31
C MET A 836 -17.50 15.47 25.91
N ASP A 837 -16.65 15.22 24.91
CA ASP A 837 -17.04 15.05 23.51
C ASP A 837 -17.99 13.85 23.30
N TRP A 838 -17.73 12.71 23.96
CA TRP A 838 -18.59 11.53 23.82
C TRP A 838 -20.00 11.74 24.39
N LYS A 839 -20.19 12.58 25.42
CA LYS A 839 -21.52 12.87 25.98
C LYS A 839 -22.41 13.64 25.02
N GLY A 840 -21.84 14.58 24.26
CA GLY A 840 -22.56 15.29 23.20
C GLY A 840 -22.97 14.37 22.05
N LYS A 841 -22.13 13.38 21.72
CA LYS A 841 -22.42 12.34 20.73
C LYS A 841 -23.47 11.35 21.22
N GLU A 842 -23.38 10.91 22.48
CA GLU A 842 -24.35 10.02 23.14
C GLU A 842 -25.77 10.60 23.12
N GLU A 843 -25.94 11.89 23.48
CA GLU A 843 -27.23 12.63 23.40
C GLU A 843 -27.76 12.82 21.96
N ALA A 844 -26.90 12.72 20.94
CA ALA A 844 -27.33 12.65 19.54
C ALA A 844 -27.77 11.22 19.16
N VAL A 845 -27.01 10.19 19.57
CA VAL A 845 -27.39 8.78 19.35
C VAL A 845 -28.73 8.46 20.03
N TYR A 846 -28.95 8.92 21.27
CA TYR A 846 -30.23 8.77 21.99
C TYR A 846 -31.45 9.18 21.14
N LYS A 847 -31.40 10.36 20.51
CA LYS A 847 -32.47 10.89 19.64
C LYS A 847 -32.73 10.04 18.40
N VAL A 848 -31.71 9.35 17.89
CA VAL A 848 -31.79 8.47 16.71
C VAL A 848 -32.26 7.07 17.10
N CYS A 849 -31.81 6.57 18.25
CA CYS A 849 -32.21 5.30 18.83
C CYS A 849 -33.71 5.26 19.18
N LEU A 850 -34.30 6.39 19.58
CA LEU A 850 -35.70 6.47 20.02
C LEU A 850 -36.71 5.95 18.96
N PRO A 851 -36.75 6.46 17.71
CA PRO A 851 -37.60 5.88 16.66
C PRO A 851 -37.09 4.52 16.15
N LEU A 852 -35.78 4.25 16.24
CA LEU A 852 -35.18 3.00 15.76
C LEU A 852 -35.58 1.79 16.62
N ALA A 853 -35.73 1.95 17.94
CA ALA A 853 -36.22 0.90 18.83
C ALA A 853 -37.59 0.37 18.38
N SER A 854 -38.54 1.29 18.14
CA SER A 854 -39.88 0.97 17.63
C SER A 854 -39.85 0.29 16.25
N GLN A 855 -38.86 0.59 15.42
CA GLN A 855 -38.70 -0.03 14.10
C GLN A 855 -38.11 -1.43 14.21
N LEU A 856 -37.05 -1.62 14.99
CA LEU A 856 -36.42 -2.92 15.23
C LEU A 856 -37.39 -3.90 15.91
N PHE A 857 -38.16 -3.45 16.91
CA PHE A 857 -39.21 -4.28 17.54
C PHE A 857 -40.26 -4.75 16.52
N ARG A 858 -40.68 -3.91 15.58
CA ARG A 858 -41.59 -4.31 14.48
C ARG A 858 -40.96 -5.35 13.56
N VAL A 859 -39.66 -5.27 13.27
CA VAL A 859 -38.92 -6.28 12.50
C VAL A 859 -38.89 -7.61 13.25
N VAL A 860 -38.56 -7.61 14.55
CA VAL A 860 -38.60 -8.80 15.42
C VAL A 860 -40.00 -9.43 15.41
N CYS A 861 -41.06 -8.66 15.71
CA CYS A 861 -42.43 -9.15 15.68
C CYS A 861 -42.83 -9.73 14.32
N ARG A 862 -42.35 -9.16 13.21
CA ARG A 862 -42.69 -9.65 11.88
C ARG A 862 -41.98 -10.95 11.52
N TYR A 863 -40.71 -11.11 11.88
CA TYR A 863 -40.00 -12.40 11.73
C TYR A 863 -40.63 -13.52 12.56
N VAL A 864 -41.26 -13.16 13.70
CA VAL A 864 -42.02 -14.07 14.57
C VAL A 864 -43.40 -14.42 14.00
N VAL A 865 -44.16 -13.44 13.48
CA VAL A 865 -45.59 -13.60 13.12
C VAL A 865 -45.83 -14.05 11.68
N ASP A 866 -45.01 -13.66 10.69
CA ASP A 866 -45.22 -14.05 9.28
C ASP A 866 -44.83 -15.52 9.05
N SER A 867 -45.68 -16.47 9.42
CA SER A 867 -45.46 -17.92 9.28
C SER A 867 -45.98 -18.48 7.95
N PRO A 868 -45.07 -18.91 7.05
CA PRO A 868 -45.31 -20.15 6.33
C PRO A 868 -44.06 -21.05 6.14
N THR A 869 -44.31 -22.36 6.10
CA THR A 869 -43.39 -23.49 5.83
C THR A 869 -42.36 -23.86 6.92
N PRO A 870 -42.24 -25.15 7.30
CA PRO A 870 -41.40 -25.59 8.43
C PRO A 870 -39.92 -25.85 8.10
N SER A 871 -39.51 -25.78 6.83
CA SER A 871 -38.18 -26.24 6.38
C SER A 871 -37.02 -25.26 6.60
N ARG A 872 -37.26 -24.07 7.20
CA ARG A 872 -36.24 -23.02 7.46
C ARG A 872 -36.13 -22.60 8.94
N VAL A 873 -36.77 -23.30 9.88
CA VAL A 873 -36.99 -22.83 11.26
C VAL A 873 -35.71 -22.44 12.01
N GLU A 874 -34.63 -23.23 11.94
CA GLU A 874 -33.42 -22.98 12.74
C GLU A 874 -32.66 -21.71 12.28
N SER A 875 -32.40 -21.56 10.98
CA SER A 875 -31.76 -20.34 10.44
C SER A 875 -32.63 -19.08 10.62
N ARG A 876 -33.96 -19.25 10.70
CA ARG A 876 -34.87 -18.15 11.06
C ARG A 876 -34.72 -17.74 12.53
N ARG A 877 -34.48 -18.67 13.46
CA ARG A 877 -34.16 -18.38 14.87
C ARG A 877 -32.85 -17.62 15.01
N GLU A 878 -31.76 -18.08 14.38
CA GLU A 878 -30.45 -17.39 14.37
C GLU A 878 -30.55 -15.95 13.83
N THR A 879 -31.46 -15.71 12.89
CA THR A 879 -31.71 -14.39 12.31
C THR A 879 -32.60 -13.52 13.20
N ALA A 880 -33.59 -14.11 13.89
CA ALA A 880 -34.40 -13.44 14.89
C ALA A 880 -33.57 -13.07 16.13
N ASP A 881 -32.72 -13.96 16.64
CA ASP A 881 -31.85 -13.72 17.79
C ASP A 881 -30.93 -12.52 17.56
N ARG A 882 -30.33 -12.40 16.36
CA ARG A 882 -29.52 -11.22 15.96
C ARG A 882 -30.34 -9.92 15.87
N TRP A 883 -31.61 -9.99 15.48
CA TRP A 883 -32.50 -8.82 15.54
C TRP A 883 -32.85 -8.42 16.97
N ILE A 884 -33.03 -9.40 17.87
CA ILE A 884 -33.24 -9.15 19.30
C ILE A 884 -31.99 -8.51 19.92
N ASP A 885 -30.79 -9.00 19.60
CA ASP A 885 -29.52 -8.40 20.06
C ASP A 885 -29.40 -6.93 19.64
N CYS A 886 -29.73 -6.60 18.38
CA CYS A 886 -29.73 -5.22 17.89
C CYS A 886 -30.78 -4.34 18.61
N TRP A 887 -31.98 -4.89 18.84
CA TRP A 887 -33.07 -4.19 19.54
C TRP A 887 -32.73 -3.94 21.02
N VAL A 888 -32.21 -4.92 21.75
CA VAL A 888 -31.76 -4.79 23.14
C VAL A 888 -30.55 -3.85 23.26
N GLY A 889 -29.61 -3.90 22.30
CA GLY A 889 -28.50 -2.97 22.23
C GLY A 889 -28.94 -1.52 22.05
N VAL A 890 -29.92 -1.25 21.20
CA VAL A 890 -30.57 0.07 21.07
C VAL A 890 -31.35 0.43 22.34
N GLY A 891 -32.04 -0.52 22.98
CA GLY A 891 -32.70 -0.34 24.27
C GLY A 891 -31.73 0.07 25.39
N ASN A 892 -30.53 -0.51 25.43
CA ASN A 892 -29.47 -0.17 26.39
C ASN A 892 -29.04 1.31 26.25
N VAL A 893 -28.89 1.82 25.01
CA VAL A 893 -28.64 3.25 24.78
C VAL A 893 -29.76 4.11 25.37
N LEU A 894 -31.02 3.73 25.15
CA LEU A 894 -32.17 4.49 25.65
C LEU A 894 -32.28 4.45 27.18
N VAL A 895 -31.96 3.32 27.82
CA VAL A 895 -31.96 3.16 29.29
C VAL A 895 -30.81 3.92 29.93
N GLN A 896 -29.60 3.85 29.38
CA GLN A 896 -28.44 4.60 29.89
C GLN A 896 -28.63 6.13 29.83
N ASN A 897 -29.52 6.62 28.97
CA ASN A 897 -29.93 8.03 28.87
C ASN A 897 -31.30 8.33 29.53
N GLY A 898 -31.77 7.48 30.45
CA GLY A 898 -32.90 7.79 31.34
C GLY A 898 -34.22 7.04 31.07
N SER A 899 -34.26 6.11 30.11
CA SER A 899 -35.41 5.18 29.96
C SER A 899 -35.37 4.06 31.00
N SER A 900 -36.41 3.21 31.05
CA SER A 900 -36.46 2.06 31.96
C SER A 900 -36.68 0.74 31.22
N TRP A 901 -35.95 -0.31 31.63
CA TRP A 901 -36.15 -1.69 31.14
C TRP A 901 -37.61 -2.18 31.27
N LYS A 902 -38.39 -1.65 32.23
CA LYS A 902 -39.84 -1.94 32.39
C LYS A 902 -40.68 -1.70 31.12
N ASN A 903 -40.22 -0.79 30.25
CA ASN A 903 -40.89 -0.49 28.98
C ASN A 903 -40.77 -1.63 27.95
N TYR A 904 -39.68 -2.41 28.03
CA TYR A 904 -39.35 -3.51 27.12
C TYR A 904 -39.69 -4.88 27.73
N MET A 905 -39.81 -4.95 29.06
CA MET A 905 -40.27 -6.11 29.81
C MET A 905 -41.82 -6.20 29.80
N HIS A 906 -42.50 -5.40 30.62
CA HIS A 906 -43.91 -5.63 30.97
C HIS A 906 -44.91 -4.63 30.38
N LEU A 907 -44.61 -3.32 30.39
CA LEU A 907 -45.64 -2.27 30.36
C LEU A 907 -45.59 -1.31 29.17
N GLY A 908 -44.54 -1.35 28.34
CA GLY A 908 -44.42 -0.45 27.20
C GLY A 908 -45.00 -1.01 25.90
N PRO A 909 -45.15 -0.16 24.86
CA PRO A 909 -45.63 -0.58 23.55
C PRO A 909 -44.68 -1.58 22.85
N GLU A 910 -43.43 -1.64 23.28
CA GLU A 910 -42.36 -2.51 22.76
C GLU A 910 -42.08 -3.71 23.70
N SER A 911 -42.97 -4.02 24.63
CA SER A 911 -42.83 -5.22 25.48
C SER A 911 -42.89 -6.51 24.65
N TRP A 912 -41.93 -7.43 24.88
CA TRP A 912 -41.92 -8.74 24.22
C TRP A 912 -43.06 -9.66 24.70
N GLU A 913 -43.65 -9.41 25.86
CA GLU A 913 -44.80 -10.15 26.38
C GLU A 913 -46.03 -9.98 25.47
N ARG A 914 -46.10 -8.86 24.71
CA ARG A 914 -47.15 -8.56 23.72
C ARG A 914 -47.13 -9.47 22.48
N ILE A 915 -46.08 -10.29 22.28
CA ILE A 915 -46.02 -11.28 21.20
C ILE A 915 -47.16 -12.30 21.40
N PRO A 916 -48.01 -12.60 20.39
CA PRO A 916 -49.19 -13.45 20.58
C PRO A 916 -48.86 -14.94 20.73
N ASP A 917 -47.89 -15.44 19.96
CA ASP A 917 -47.44 -16.84 19.97
C ASP A 917 -46.67 -17.16 21.28
N PRO A 918 -47.11 -18.13 22.12
CA PRO A 918 -46.44 -18.48 23.37
C PRO A 918 -45.02 -19.04 23.21
N LEU A 919 -44.75 -19.81 22.14
CA LEU A 919 -43.44 -20.43 21.89
C LEU A 919 -42.42 -19.34 21.51
N TRP A 920 -42.79 -18.45 20.60
CA TRP A 920 -41.94 -17.31 20.25
C TRP A 920 -41.86 -16.28 21.38
N ARG A 921 -42.92 -16.03 22.16
CA ARG A 921 -42.86 -15.17 23.36
C ARG A 921 -41.79 -15.70 24.32
N ARG A 922 -41.75 -17.01 24.59
CA ARG A 922 -40.70 -17.64 25.42
C ARG A 922 -39.30 -17.49 24.80
N ARG A 923 -39.12 -17.73 23.49
CA ARG A 923 -37.82 -17.55 22.82
C ARG A 923 -37.32 -16.10 22.88
N VAL A 924 -38.19 -15.15 22.53
CA VAL A 924 -37.82 -13.72 22.53
C VAL A 924 -37.49 -13.26 23.95
N GLY A 925 -38.28 -13.64 24.96
CA GLY A 925 -38.00 -13.33 26.35
C GLY A 925 -36.65 -13.87 26.84
N LEU A 926 -36.33 -15.13 26.51
CA LEU A 926 -35.02 -15.73 26.84
C LEU A 926 -33.85 -14.96 26.19
N ARG A 927 -33.92 -14.71 24.87
CA ARG A 927 -32.82 -14.02 24.18
C ARG A 927 -32.72 -12.56 24.63
N PHE A 928 -33.85 -11.90 24.88
CA PHE A 928 -33.93 -10.56 25.44
C PHE A 928 -33.21 -10.49 26.80
N CYS A 929 -33.56 -11.38 27.74
CA CYS A 929 -32.95 -11.39 29.08
C CYS A 929 -31.46 -11.76 29.03
N LEU A 930 -31.05 -12.69 28.16
CA LEU A 930 -29.65 -13.05 27.95
C LEU A 930 -28.82 -11.88 27.38
N ALA A 931 -29.32 -11.19 26.36
CA ALA A 931 -28.66 -10.03 25.76
C ALA A 931 -28.61 -8.85 26.74
N LEU A 932 -29.66 -8.64 27.53
CA LEU A 932 -29.76 -7.59 28.53
C LEU A 932 -28.73 -7.79 29.65
N LEU A 933 -28.67 -8.98 30.27
CA LEU A 933 -27.70 -9.25 31.34
C LEU A 933 -26.23 -9.20 30.88
N LYS A 934 -25.97 -9.44 29.58
CA LYS A 934 -24.64 -9.24 28.95
C LYS A 934 -24.27 -7.77 28.71
N LEU A 935 -25.24 -6.86 28.72
CA LEU A 935 -25.06 -5.42 28.45
C LEU A 935 -25.20 -4.54 29.71
N ASP A 936 -26.06 -4.95 30.64
CA ASP A 936 -26.37 -4.29 31.91
C ASP A 936 -26.65 -5.35 32.99
N SER A 937 -25.58 -5.87 33.60
CA SER A 937 -25.69 -6.86 34.68
C SER A 937 -26.34 -6.32 35.96
N LYS A 938 -26.35 -4.99 36.16
CA LYS A 938 -27.01 -4.34 37.31
C LYS A 938 -28.53 -4.43 37.23
N ALA A 939 -29.10 -4.70 36.06
CA ALA A 939 -30.51 -4.97 35.93
C ALA A 939 -30.95 -6.20 36.74
N TYR A 940 -30.08 -7.19 36.96
CA TYR A 940 -30.44 -8.38 37.76
C TYR A 940 -30.95 -8.00 39.15
N SER A 941 -30.22 -7.18 39.91
CA SER A 941 -30.63 -6.74 41.25
C SER A 941 -31.83 -5.78 41.27
N ALA A 942 -32.29 -5.29 40.12
CA ALA A 942 -33.50 -4.47 40.00
C ALA A 942 -34.75 -5.28 39.60
N TYR A 943 -34.57 -6.50 39.06
CA TYR A 943 -35.64 -7.35 38.51
C TYR A 943 -35.41 -8.85 38.79
N GLU A 944 -34.78 -9.20 39.91
CA GLU A 944 -34.33 -10.55 40.31
C GLU A 944 -35.41 -11.63 40.03
N ASP A 945 -36.57 -11.49 40.66
CA ASP A 945 -37.79 -12.29 40.45
C ASP A 945 -38.13 -12.59 38.98
N TYR A 946 -37.96 -11.61 38.08
CA TYR A 946 -38.33 -11.73 36.66
C TYR A 946 -37.31 -12.57 35.90
N PHE A 947 -36.02 -12.39 36.17
CA PHE A 947 -34.98 -13.23 35.59
C PHE A 947 -35.09 -14.68 36.09
N ILE A 948 -35.53 -14.88 37.33
CA ILE A 948 -35.86 -16.21 37.88
C ILE A 948 -37.11 -16.81 37.25
N GLU A 949 -38.20 -16.06 37.04
CA GLU A 949 -39.37 -16.59 36.33
C GLU A 949 -39.03 -17.03 34.90
N VAL A 950 -38.28 -16.19 34.17
CA VAL A 950 -37.78 -16.52 32.83
C VAL A 950 -36.85 -17.75 32.87
N LEU A 951 -35.98 -17.88 33.88
CA LEU A 951 -35.13 -19.06 34.05
C LEU A 951 -35.97 -20.33 34.18
N LEU A 952 -36.96 -20.36 35.08
CA LEU A 952 -37.81 -21.54 35.30
C LEU A 952 -38.68 -21.86 34.07
N VAL A 953 -39.22 -20.86 33.39
CA VAL A 953 -39.95 -21.06 32.12
C VAL A 953 -39.04 -21.62 31.01
N CYS A 954 -37.74 -21.32 31.06
CA CYS A 954 -36.75 -21.73 30.07
C CYS A 954 -35.89 -22.94 30.47
N THR A 955 -36.07 -23.56 31.63
CA THR A 955 -35.42 -24.85 31.97
C THR A 955 -36.13 -26.06 31.36
N VAL A 956 -37.36 -25.87 30.84
CA VAL A 956 -38.23 -26.94 30.34
C VAL A 956 -38.39 -27.08 28.80
N PRO A 957 -37.59 -26.51 27.89
CA PRO A 957 -37.75 -26.79 26.45
C PRO A 957 -37.35 -28.23 26.10
N PHE A 958 -37.93 -28.77 25.03
CA PHE A 958 -37.54 -30.07 24.48
C PHE A 958 -36.09 -30.10 24.01
N LYS A 959 -35.70 -29.11 23.19
CA LYS A 959 -34.34 -28.93 22.66
C LYS A 959 -33.68 -27.73 23.32
N THR A 960 -32.59 -27.96 24.05
CA THR A 960 -31.72 -26.90 24.57
C THR A 960 -30.91 -26.25 23.43
N THR A 961 -30.69 -24.95 23.57
CA THR A 961 -30.00 -24.04 22.67
C THR A 961 -29.15 -23.04 23.47
N ILE A 962 -29.70 -21.89 23.90
CA ILE A 962 -29.01 -20.79 24.61
C ILE A 962 -29.33 -20.74 26.12
N GLU A 963 -30.17 -21.66 26.60
CA GLU A 963 -30.63 -21.72 28.00
C GLU A 963 -29.47 -21.98 28.98
N HIS A 964 -28.41 -22.67 28.52
CA HIS A 964 -27.20 -22.93 29.29
C HIS A 964 -26.36 -21.65 29.52
N GLU A 965 -26.22 -20.80 28.50
CA GLU A 965 -25.59 -19.47 28.63
C GLU A 965 -26.36 -18.59 29.64
N TYR A 966 -27.70 -18.66 29.57
CA TYR A 966 -28.56 -17.86 30.44
C TYR A 966 -28.49 -18.29 31.90
N ALA A 967 -28.57 -19.60 32.18
CA ALA A 967 -28.38 -20.13 33.53
C ALA A 967 -26.98 -19.82 34.09
N SER A 968 -25.93 -19.94 33.26
CA SER A 968 -24.55 -19.59 33.63
C SER A 968 -24.43 -18.13 34.11
N ILE A 969 -25.03 -17.19 33.38
CA ILE A 969 -25.01 -15.77 33.74
C ILE A 969 -25.90 -15.49 34.96
N VAL A 970 -27.11 -16.05 35.05
CA VAL A 970 -27.98 -15.86 36.22
C VAL A 970 -27.32 -16.41 37.49
N PHE A 971 -26.76 -17.61 37.46
CA PHE A 971 -26.06 -18.19 38.62
C PHE A 971 -24.82 -17.37 39.01
N THR A 972 -24.11 -16.79 38.03
CA THR A 972 -22.95 -15.90 38.27
C THR A 972 -23.34 -14.58 38.92
N LEU A 973 -24.48 -13.99 38.54
CA LEU A 973 -24.96 -12.73 39.11
C LEU A 973 -25.68 -12.91 40.46
N ASP A 974 -26.32 -14.06 40.66
CA ASP A 974 -27.03 -14.41 41.89
C ASP A 974 -26.12 -15.01 42.98
N GLY A 975 -25.13 -15.80 42.58
CA GLY A 975 -24.33 -16.63 43.49
C GLY A 975 -25.13 -17.76 44.16
N LEU A 976 -26.23 -18.21 43.54
CA LEU A 976 -27.20 -19.19 44.09
C LEU A 976 -27.79 -18.79 45.46
N ARG A 977 -27.92 -17.47 45.69
CA ARG A 977 -28.44 -16.85 46.92
C ARG A 977 -29.97 -16.79 46.94
N HIS A 978 -30.61 -16.64 45.79
CA HIS A 978 -32.07 -16.52 45.66
C HIS A 978 -32.79 -17.73 46.29
N PRO A 979 -33.88 -17.56 47.06
CA PRO A 979 -34.47 -18.64 47.86
C PRO A 979 -34.87 -19.92 47.12
N LEU A 980 -35.10 -19.88 45.80
CA LEU A 980 -35.39 -21.08 45.00
C LEU A 980 -34.15 -21.78 44.45
N LEU A 981 -32.99 -21.11 44.37
CA LEU A 981 -31.76 -21.62 43.75
C LEU A 981 -30.76 -22.26 44.73
N ARG A 982 -31.08 -22.26 46.04
CA ARG A 982 -30.21 -22.82 47.07
C ARG A 982 -30.12 -24.35 46.94
N GLY A 983 -28.94 -24.91 47.18
CA GLY A 983 -28.70 -26.36 47.10
C GLY A 983 -28.59 -26.92 45.67
N VAL A 984 -28.65 -26.08 44.64
CA VAL A 984 -28.43 -26.50 43.24
C VAL A 984 -26.98 -26.98 43.06
N LEU A 985 -26.82 -28.25 42.69
CA LEU A 985 -25.51 -28.91 42.57
C LEU A 985 -24.79 -28.50 41.27
N VAL A 986 -24.14 -27.33 41.29
CA VAL A 986 -23.21 -26.85 40.28
C VAL A 986 -22.02 -26.19 40.97
N GLU A 987 -20.80 -26.54 40.58
CA GLU A 987 -19.57 -25.88 41.06
C GLU A 987 -19.18 -24.72 40.11
N PRO A 988 -18.63 -23.60 40.61
CA PRO A 988 -18.11 -22.52 39.78
C PRO A 988 -16.79 -22.92 39.11
N SER A 989 -16.45 -22.26 37.99
CA SER A 989 -15.22 -22.53 37.23
C SER A 989 -13.97 -22.41 38.09
N ALA A 990 -13.05 -23.37 37.96
CA ALA A 990 -11.90 -23.52 38.86
C ALA A 990 -11.06 -22.23 39.01
N GLY A 991 -11.11 -21.64 40.20
CA GLY A 991 -10.40 -20.38 40.53
C GLY A 991 -11.18 -19.09 40.25
N SER A 992 -12.46 -19.17 39.89
CA SER A 992 -13.36 -18.04 39.63
C SER A 992 -14.64 -18.13 40.47
N SER A 993 -15.36 -17.01 40.58
CA SER A 993 -16.74 -16.97 41.10
C SER A 993 -17.79 -17.03 39.99
N THR A 994 -17.40 -17.38 38.77
CA THR A 994 -18.27 -17.49 37.58
C THR A 994 -18.69 -18.94 37.37
N PHE A 995 -19.94 -19.16 37.00
CA PHE A 995 -20.44 -20.45 36.53
C PHE A 995 -20.41 -20.50 35.01
N GLU A 996 -19.83 -21.54 34.42
CA GLU A 996 -19.77 -21.75 32.97
C GLU A 996 -20.32 -23.14 32.65
N ILE A 997 -21.64 -23.26 32.53
CA ILE A 997 -22.33 -24.54 32.28
C ILE A 997 -22.33 -24.82 30.79
N SER A 998 -21.73 -25.93 30.34
CA SER A 998 -21.79 -26.33 28.93
C SER A 998 -23.18 -26.84 28.50
N LEU A 999 -23.42 -26.88 27.19
CA LEU A 999 -24.64 -27.44 26.60
C LEU A 999 -24.87 -28.92 26.99
N GLU A 1000 -23.80 -29.69 27.22
CA GLU A 1000 -23.86 -31.10 27.58
C GLU A 1000 -24.23 -31.25 29.07
N GLU A 1001 -23.54 -30.54 29.96
CA GLU A 1001 -23.80 -30.54 31.41
C GLU A 1001 -25.19 -30.00 31.76
N TYR A 1002 -25.69 -29.02 30.99
CA TYR A 1002 -27.00 -28.41 31.22
C TYR A 1002 -28.15 -29.42 31.27
N SER A 1003 -28.02 -30.57 30.59
CA SER A 1003 -29.02 -31.63 30.65
C SER A 1003 -29.18 -32.24 32.05
N THR A 1004 -28.11 -32.25 32.86
CA THR A 1004 -28.10 -32.65 34.26
C THR A 1004 -28.48 -31.48 35.16
N VAL A 1005 -27.88 -30.30 34.94
CA VAL A 1005 -28.11 -29.09 35.75
C VAL A 1005 -29.59 -28.67 35.75
N ARG A 1006 -30.29 -28.74 34.62
CA ARG A 1006 -31.73 -28.44 34.57
C ARG A 1006 -32.57 -29.39 35.43
N GLN A 1007 -32.15 -30.64 35.63
CA GLN A 1007 -32.86 -31.58 36.48
C GLN A 1007 -32.62 -31.26 37.96
N THR A 1008 -31.36 -31.09 38.38
CA THR A 1008 -31.03 -30.74 39.78
C THR A 1008 -31.61 -29.39 40.18
N LEU A 1009 -31.68 -28.44 39.25
CA LEU A 1009 -32.35 -27.14 39.42
C LEU A 1009 -33.86 -27.31 39.69
N ILE A 1010 -34.59 -28.07 38.86
CA ILE A 1010 -36.03 -28.29 39.06
C ILE A 1010 -36.30 -29.04 40.38
N GLU A 1011 -35.46 -30.02 40.73
CA GLU A 1011 -35.53 -30.74 42.01
C GLU A 1011 -35.32 -29.79 43.21
N SER A 1012 -34.26 -28.97 43.19
CA SER A 1012 -33.98 -27.98 44.24
C SER A 1012 -35.11 -26.96 44.38
N VAL A 1013 -35.62 -26.42 43.27
CA VAL A 1013 -36.72 -25.46 43.25
C VAL A 1013 -38.00 -26.04 43.87
N PHE A 1014 -38.31 -27.31 43.62
CA PHE A 1014 -39.46 -27.97 44.22
C PHE A 1014 -39.28 -28.26 45.72
N VAL A 1015 -38.07 -28.62 46.18
CA VAL A 1015 -37.79 -28.78 47.62
C VAL A 1015 -37.88 -27.43 48.33
N ASN A 1016 -37.12 -26.43 47.87
CA ASN A 1016 -37.07 -25.08 48.44
C ASN A 1016 -38.46 -24.42 48.53
N LEU A 1017 -39.30 -24.57 47.50
CA LEU A 1017 -40.66 -24.03 47.51
C LEU A 1017 -41.60 -24.82 48.44
N ALA A 1018 -41.44 -26.15 48.53
CA ALA A 1018 -42.28 -27.00 49.36
C ALA A 1018 -42.04 -26.81 50.86
N GLU A 1019 -40.80 -26.54 51.27
CA GLU A 1019 -40.45 -26.16 52.64
C GLU A 1019 -41.07 -24.79 52.96
N ARG A 1020 -40.82 -23.77 52.13
CA ARG A 1020 -41.35 -22.41 52.33
C ARG A 1020 -42.89 -22.32 52.34
N LEU A 1021 -43.59 -23.22 51.64
CA LEU A 1021 -45.06 -23.30 51.66
C LEU A 1021 -45.63 -23.94 52.94
N GLN A 1022 -44.82 -24.56 53.80
CA GLN A 1022 -45.27 -25.07 55.10
C GLN A 1022 -45.40 -23.95 56.14
N ASP A 1023 -44.50 -22.95 56.11
CA ASP A 1023 -44.58 -21.75 56.97
C ASP A 1023 -45.69 -20.77 56.55
N ASN A 1024 -46.12 -20.83 55.28
CA ASN A 1024 -47.41 -20.35 54.73
C ASN A 1024 -47.90 -18.90 55.03
N THR A 1025 -47.06 -18.03 55.61
CA THR A 1025 -47.43 -16.64 55.97
C THR A 1025 -46.92 -15.57 55.01
N ASP A 1026 -46.02 -15.92 54.08
CA ASP A 1026 -45.33 -14.98 53.19
C ASP A 1026 -46.01 -14.85 51.79
N PRO A 1027 -46.41 -13.64 51.36
CA PRO A 1027 -46.95 -13.43 50.01
C PRO A 1027 -45.93 -13.69 48.88
N VAL A 1028 -44.62 -13.61 49.14
CA VAL A 1028 -43.58 -13.94 48.15
C VAL A 1028 -43.65 -15.42 47.75
N ASN A 1029 -43.98 -16.32 48.67
CA ASN A 1029 -44.15 -17.75 48.35
C ASN A 1029 -45.33 -17.98 47.37
N HIS A 1030 -46.35 -17.13 47.39
CA HIS A 1030 -47.46 -17.17 46.42
C HIS A 1030 -47.06 -16.68 45.02
N LYS A 1031 -46.02 -15.83 44.92
CA LYS A 1031 -45.39 -15.38 43.68
C LYS A 1031 -44.48 -16.48 43.10
N HIS A 1032 -43.63 -17.10 43.93
CA HIS A 1032 -42.80 -18.24 43.54
C HIS A 1032 -43.62 -19.44 43.05
N LEU A 1033 -44.76 -19.73 43.70
CA LEU A 1033 -45.73 -20.72 43.21
C LEU A 1033 -46.32 -20.33 41.85
N GLY A 1034 -46.41 -19.03 41.55
CA GLY A 1034 -46.71 -18.52 40.20
C GLY A 1034 -45.67 -18.94 39.17
N PHE A 1035 -44.37 -18.76 39.45
CA PHE A 1035 -43.30 -19.14 38.53
C PHE A 1035 -43.30 -20.64 38.20
N VAL A 1036 -43.59 -21.50 39.19
CA VAL A 1036 -43.74 -22.95 38.97
C VAL A 1036 -44.98 -23.28 38.12
N ILE A 1037 -46.09 -22.54 38.26
CA ILE A 1037 -47.25 -22.66 37.37
C ILE A 1037 -46.88 -22.21 35.94
N SER A 1038 -46.12 -21.12 35.77
CA SER A 1038 -45.61 -20.65 34.47
C SER A 1038 -44.71 -21.71 33.80
N MET A 1039 -43.78 -22.30 34.55
CA MET A 1039 -42.90 -23.40 34.09
C MET A 1039 -43.69 -24.64 33.66
N LEU A 1040 -44.59 -25.15 34.50
CA LEU A 1040 -45.36 -26.35 34.21
C LEU A 1040 -46.37 -26.13 33.07
N SER A 1041 -46.88 -24.91 32.91
CA SER A 1041 -47.68 -24.53 31.74
C SER A 1041 -46.83 -24.52 30.46
N ALA A 1042 -45.63 -23.94 30.50
CA ALA A 1042 -44.70 -23.97 29.37
C ALA A 1042 -44.30 -25.40 28.96
N MET A 1043 -44.13 -26.31 29.94
CA MET A 1043 -43.89 -27.74 29.68
C MET A 1043 -45.07 -28.41 28.94
N ARG A 1044 -46.31 -28.13 29.32
CA ARG A 1044 -47.50 -28.59 28.58
C ARG A 1044 -47.51 -28.04 27.16
N ASP A 1045 -47.44 -26.72 27.01
CA ASP A 1045 -47.48 -26.06 25.72
C ASP A 1045 -46.40 -26.61 24.76
N ASN A 1046 -45.19 -26.86 25.29
CA ASN A 1046 -44.10 -27.46 24.53
C ASN A 1046 -44.46 -28.90 24.08
N TYR A 1047 -45.00 -29.73 24.96
CA TYR A 1047 -45.39 -31.12 24.65
C TYR A 1047 -46.49 -31.19 23.57
N GLU A 1048 -47.49 -30.32 23.70
CA GLU A 1048 -48.61 -30.22 22.75
C GLU A 1048 -48.17 -29.67 21.38
N SER A 1049 -47.08 -28.88 21.33
CA SER A 1049 -46.51 -28.35 20.08
C SER A 1049 -45.65 -29.33 19.26
N LEU A 1050 -45.20 -30.45 19.86
CA LEU A 1050 -44.35 -31.42 19.16
C LEU A 1050 -45.16 -32.23 18.14
N LEU A 1051 -44.76 -32.18 16.87
CA LEU A 1051 -45.44 -32.87 15.77
C LEU A 1051 -44.96 -34.32 15.55
N SER A 1052 -43.69 -34.63 15.85
CA SER A 1052 -43.16 -36.00 15.78
C SER A 1052 -43.51 -36.79 17.03
N GLU A 1053 -43.97 -38.04 16.85
CA GLU A 1053 -44.25 -38.95 17.97
C GLU A 1053 -42.97 -39.39 18.70
N GLU A 1054 -41.83 -39.48 18.00
CA GLU A 1054 -40.52 -39.83 18.58
C GLU A 1054 -39.98 -38.70 19.46
N GLU A 1055 -40.07 -37.44 18.99
CA GLU A 1055 -39.72 -36.26 19.78
C GLU A 1055 -40.65 -36.14 21.00
N ARG A 1056 -41.96 -36.35 20.80
CA ARG A 1056 -42.97 -36.30 21.87
C ARG A 1056 -42.76 -37.39 22.92
N ALA A 1057 -42.42 -38.61 22.52
CA ALA A 1057 -42.10 -39.71 23.43
C ALA A 1057 -40.80 -39.45 24.23
N THR A 1058 -39.78 -38.90 23.57
CA THR A 1058 -38.52 -38.50 24.21
C THR A 1058 -38.75 -37.38 25.22
N TYR A 1059 -39.55 -36.36 24.88
CA TYR A 1059 -39.90 -35.28 25.79
C TYR A 1059 -40.80 -35.76 26.95
N ALA A 1060 -41.70 -36.72 26.71
CA ALA A 1060 -42.51 -37.36 27.75
C ALA A 1060 -41.67 -38.01 28.85
N GLU A 1061 -40.45 -38.49 28.57
CA GLU A 1061 -39.52 -39.01 29.58
C GLU A 1061 -39.07 -37.92 30.56
N PHE A 1062 -38.69 -36.75 30.03
CA PHE A 1062 -38.31 -35.59 30.84
C PHE A 1062 -39.50 -35.07 31.66
N CYS A 1063 -40.68 -34.95 31.03
CA CYS A 1063 -41.92 -34.59 31.73
C CYS A 1063 -42.26 -35.61 32.83
N ARG A 1064 -42.16 -36.93 32.57
CA ARG A 1064 -42.38 -37.99 33.57
C ARG A 1064 -41.48 -37.82 34.80
N LYS A 1065 -40.20 -37.49 34.62
CA LYS A 1065 -39.26 -37.22 35.73
C LYS A 1065 -39.71 -36.02 36.55
N VAL A 1066 -39.97 -34.88 35.91
CA VAL A 1066 -40.41 -33.64 36.59
C VAL A 1066 -41.74 -33.84 37.35
N PHE A 1067 -42.73 -34.53 36.77
CA PHE A 1067 -43.98 -34.81 37.48
C PHE A 1067 -43.84 -35.81 38.63
N ARG A 1068 -42.93 -36.80 38.54
CA ARG A 1068 -42.60 -37.67 39.68
C ARG A 1068 -42.00 -36.85 40.83
N THR A 1069 -41.04 -35.97 40.56
CA THR A 1069 -40.47 -35.07 41.58
C THR A 1069 -41.53 -34.14 42.21
N LEU A 1070 -42.42 -33.57 41.39
CA LEU A 1070 -43.52 -32.71 41.86
C LEU A 1070 -44.49 -33.47 42.79
N LEU A 1071 -44.85 -34.70 42.43
CA LEU A 1071 -45.81 -35.53 43.20
C LEU A 1071 -45.22 -36.06 44.51
N ASN A 1072 -43.90 -36.31 44.56
CA ASN A 1072 -43.20 -36.67 45.80
C ASN A 1072 -43.26 -35.54 46.85
N SER A 1073 -43.39 -34.28 46.41
CA SER A 1073 -43.56 -33.13 47.29
C SER A 1073 -45.02 -32.96 47.74
N ARG A 1074 -45.36 -33.53 48.90
CA ARG A 1074 -46.72 -33.48 49.46
C ARG A 1074 -47.29 -32.06 49.56
N ALA A 1075 -46.47 -31.07 49.93
CA ALA A 1075 -46.88 -29.67 50.11
C ALA A 1075 -47.14 -28.92 48.78
N LEU A 1076 -46.55 -29.37 47.67
CA LEU A 1076 -46.86 -28.88 46.32
C LEU A 1076 -48.03 -29.65 45.70
N ALA A 1077 -48.07 -30.97 45.86
CA ALA A 1077 -49.13 -31.83 45.36
C ALA A 1077 -50.52 -31.48 45.92
N SER A 1078 -50.60 -30.88 47.11
CA SER A 1078 -51.84 -30.40 47.72
C SER A 1078 -52.28 -28.99 47.29
N GLN A 1079 -51.51 -28.27 46.46
CA GLN A 1079 -51.82 -26.87 46.12
C GLN A 1079 -53.00 -26.75 45.14
N PRO A 1080 -54.10 -26.05 45.49
CA PRO A 1080 -55.27 -25.91 44.60
C PRO A 1080 -54.93 -25.31 43.24
N ARG A 1081 -53.97 -24.36 43.20
CA ARG A 1081 -53.50 -23.69 41.96
C ARG A 1081 -52.75 -24.61 40.99
N LEU A 1082 -52.20 -25.74 41.45
CA LEU A 1082 -51.51 -26.72 40.61
C LEU A 1082 -52.42 -27.86 40.14
N SER A 1083 -53.62 -28.01 40.71
CA SER A 1083 -54.54 -29.14 40.47
C SER A 1083 -54.76 -29.50 39.00
N GLN A 1084 -54.99 -28.52 38.12
CA GLN A 1084 -55.23 -28.75 36.69
C GLN A 1084 -53.98 -29.26 35.96
N LEU A 1085 -52.80 -28.74 36.29
CA LEU A 1085 -51.53 -29.16 35.70
C LEU A 1085 -51.09 -30.53 36.22
N ILE A 1086 -51.34 -30.81 37.51
CA ILE A 1086 -51.16 -32.14 38.11
C ILE A 1086 -52.09 -33.16 37.46
N GLN A 1087 -53.35 -32.80 37.20
CA GLN A 1087 -54.30 -33.70 36.53
C GLN A 1087 -53.86 -34.01 35.10
N TRP A 1088 -53.43 -33.01 34.33
CA TRP A 1088 -52.83 -33.21 33.00
C TRP A 1088 -51.61 -34.13 33.05
N GLY A 1089 -50.67 -33.86 33.97
CA GLY A 1089 -49.48 -34.70 34.17
C GLY A 1089 -49.84 -36.16 34.48
N LYS A 1090 -50.85 -36.39 35.32
CA LYS A 1090 -51.38 -37.74 35.60
C LYS A 1090 -51.97 -38.39 34.35
N THR A 1091 -52.85 -37.70 33.60
CA THR A 1091 -53.52 -38.29 32.43
C THR A 1091 -52.63 -38.51 31.22
N THR A 1092 -51.51 -37.77 31.11
CA THR A 1092 -50.70 -37.71 29.89
C THR A 1092 -49.29 -38.27 30.06
N MET A 1093 -48.74 -38.24 31.28
CA MET A 1093 -47.37 -38.73 31.56
C MET A 1093 -47.35 -40.03 32.38
N ILE A 1094 -48.39 -40.33 33.17
CA ILE A 1094 -48.47 -41.59 33.92
C ILE A 1094 -49.33 -42.58 33.12
N ARG A 1095 -48.70 -43.65 32.64
CA ARG A 1095 -49.39 -44.76 31.99
C ARG A 1095 -49.73 -45.80 33.04
N GLU A 1096 -50.97 -46.27 33.08
CA GLU A 1096 -51.35 -47.43 33.91
C GLU A 1096 -50.54 -48.64 33.41
N GLY A 1097 -49.67 -49.17 34.28
CA GLY A 1097 -48.70 -50.22 33.90
C GLY A 1097 -47.53 -50.38 34.89
N ASP A 1098 -47.00 -49.28 35.43
CA ASP A 1098 -46.02 -49.29 36.53
C ASP A 1098 -46.73 -49.55 37.89
N GLY A 1099 -47.47 -50.66 37.99
CA GLY A 1099 -48.14 -51.12 39.22
C GLY A 1099 -47.47 -52.38 39.78
N ASP A 1100 -47.29 -52.44 41.10
CA ASP A 1100 -46.44 -53.42 41.75
C ASP A 1100 -46.85 -54.88 41.49
N GLY A 1101 -45.89 -55.67 41.01
CA GLY A 1101 -46.04 -57.10 40.78
C GLY A 1101 -45.79 -57.95 42.03
N ASP A 1102 -46.39 -57.57 43.17
CA ASP A 1102 -46.35 -58.38 44.40
C ASP A 1102 -47.54 -59.36 44.40
N GLY A 1103 -47.26 -60.62 44.11
CA GLY A 1103 -48.27 -61.68 43.99
C GLY A 1103 -48.44 -62.45 45.29
N ASP A 1104 -49.42 -62.07 46.11
CA ASP A 1104 -49.79 -62.84 47.31
C ASP A 1104 -50.81 -63.94 46.97
N GLN A 1105 -50.32 -65.19 46.89
CA GLN A 1105 -51.15 -66.39 46.86
C GLN A 1105 -51.05 -67.12 48.21
N SER A 1106 -51.99 -66.90 49.13
CA SER A 1106 -52.91 -67.96 49.64
C SER A 1106 -53.61 -67.61 50.95
N MET A 1107 -54.95 -67.72 50.96
CA MET A 1107 -55.63 -68.72 51.80
C MET A 1107 -57.06 -68.99 51.35
N GLU A 1108 -57.62 -70.11 51.81
CA GLU A 1108 -58.88 -70.70 51.35
C GLU A 1108 -60.07 -70.26 52.21
N SER A 1109 -61.20 -69.85 51.60
CA SER A 1109 -62.55 -70.44 51.79
C SER A 1109 -63.62 -69.77 50.93
#